data_AF-A0A1H0B215-F1
#
_entry.id   AF-A0A1H0B215-F1
#
_cell.length_a   1.000
_cell.length_b   1.000
_cell.length_c   1.000
_cell.angle_alpha   90.00
_cell.angle_beta   90.00
_cell.angle_gamma   90.00
#
_symmetry.space_group_name_H-M   'P 1'
#
loop_
_entity.id
_entity.type
_entity.pdbx_description
1 polymer ?
#
loop_
_entity_poly.entity_id
_entity_poly.type
_entity_poly.pdbx_seq_one_letter_code
_entity_poly.pdbx_strand_id
1 'polypeptide(L)'
;MEIVFRRTRVRAAAKRLLAALALFVSGPAVQAAALPQPASVAFWYADQPPISELAQFDWSVVEPGHMTVGDVKTLRKLGSQPFAYLSVGEFSGSKADIEKAHLGGAVGPVRNGAWDSQVMDLSAAAWREHLFARAKSLQTEGYAGLFLDTLDSFQLMPESSREKQRLALASFLRELHQRQPSLKLFFNRGFEVLPDLDGVASAVAIESIHAGWDAGAKRYRPVPEADRQWLETQIQPLRAKGIPLVAIDYLPPERRDEARKLAKRLRDEGFIPYIGTPELDSMGISSIEVQPRRIALLYDPREGDLIRNAGHTLLGGLLEYLGYRVDYLPVDNTLPAYRFSGLYAGVITWMTSGPPQDASAFNSWIGKRLDEQVPVVFFSGLPIQDTLLLKRLGLNRAAPIGTQTLSITYQDKALIGAFEAPVQPRSRDLTAISLLPKGPKAALSLTAADGQTFVPVAVAEWGGIALAPYILETNNERSRWILDPFAFLQASLRLPVQPRPDTTTENGRRIATVHIDGDGFPSRAEVRGTPYAGKQVLDDFIRPNPFLTSVSVIEGEISPRGMFPFLARELEPIARELFADPKVEVATHTFSHPFFMQPEQAKKRENFNPEYGLKMAIPGYDKIDFRREIFGSRDYINQQLTTPEKPVKMVFWPGDALPSAATIKLAYDAGLKNVNGAETMLTKANPSLTGLNPLLRPTEGGLQYYAPIINENLYTNLWKGPYYGFRDVIDTFELTDSPRRLRGLHLYYHFYSSTKQASIKAMGDIYGYMKTQQPMSLWMSDYLDRLHGLYQSSLARTADGDWQVRGMDALRTLRLDPQMGWPDLLRSQGVAGVRDLPQGRYVALSSDHALLVLRPDRDDRPALEEANLPLLDWTYVDAKQVNFSFAGQVDLAFSVRASSTCRVEVDGQHFAGKASAGLWTFQLPMKQVSHGQLFCI
;
A
#
# COMPACT_ATOMS: atom_id res chain seq x y z
N MET A 1 -69.63 -33.94 -17.79
CA MET A 1 -69.92 -34.69 -16.55
C MET A 1 -68.74 -34.59 -15.56
N GLU A 2 -68.16 -33.43 -15.32
CA GLU A 2 -68.62 -32.32 -14.46
C GLU A 2 -68.65 -32.54 -12.94
N ILE A 3 -68.22 -33.69 -12.41
CA ILE A 3 -68.13 -33.90 -10.93
C ILE A 3 -66.72 -34.29 -10.44
N VAL A 4 -65.78 -34.64 -11.32
CA VAL A 4 -64.43 -35.07 -10.91
C VAL A 4 -63.41 -33.90 -10.85
N PHE A 5 -63.70 -32.76 -11.46
CA PHE A 5 -62.77 -31.60 -11.50
C PHE A 5 -62.87 -30.61 -10.33
N ARG A 6 -63.86 -30.74 -9.43
CA ARG A 6 -64.04 -29.82 -8.29
C ARG A 6 -63.44 -30.29 -6.97
N ARG A 7 -63.07 -31.57 -6.80
CA ARG A 7 -62.53 -32.08 -5.52
C ARG A 7 -61.01 -31.97 -5.37
N THR A 8 -60.26 -31.76 -6.45
CA THR A 8 -58.79 -31.64 -6.43
C THR A 8 -58.30 -30.22 -6.15
N ARG A 9 -59.08 -29.17 -6.49
CA ARG A 9 -58.71 -27.78 -6.20
C ARG A 9 -58.97 -27.36 -4.75
N VAL A 10 -59.95 -27.94 -4.06
CA VAL A 10 -60.28 -27.60 -2.66
C VAL A 10 -59.25 -28.20 -1.68
N ARG A 11 -58.72 -29.41 -1.95
CA ARG A 11 -57.67 -30.03 -1.12
C ARG A 11 -56.28 -29.40 -1.32
N ALA A 12 -56.00 -28.86 -2.51
CA ALA A 12 -54.76 -28.13 -2.77
C ALA A 12 -54.78 -26.71 -2.17
N ALA A 13 -55.94 -26.04 -2.16
CA ALA A 13 -56.12 -24.74 -1.51
C ALA A 13 -56.06 -24.84 0.03
N ALA A 14 -56.70 -25.86 0.63
CA ALA A 14 -56.67 -26.06 2.08
C ALA A 14 -55.28 -26.46 2.60
N LYS A 15 -54.51 -27.28 1.86
CA LYS A 15 -53.11 -27.60 2.23
C LYS A 15 -52.17 -26.40 2.07
N ARG A 16 -52.43 -25.49 1.12
CA ARG A 16 -51.67 -24.23 0.98
C ARG A 16 -52.04 -23.21 2.05
N LEU A 17 -53.29 -23.16 2.51
CA LEU A 17 -53.71 -22.30 3.62
C LEU A 17 -53.20 -22.78 4.98
N LEU A 18 -53.15 -24.10 5.22
CA LEU A 18 -52.59 -24.68 6.46
C LEU A 18 -51.05 -24.64 6.50
N ALA A 19 -50.37 -24.78 5.36
CA ALA A 19 -48.93 -24.50 5.26
C ALA A 19 -48.64 -23.00 5.43
N ALA A 20 -49.51 -22.12 4.93
CA ALA A 20 -49.41 -20.69 5.16
C ALA A 20 -49.71 -20.30 6.61
N LEU A 21 -50.62 -20.96 7.35
CA LEU A 21 -50.85 -20.64 8.77
C LEU A 21 -49.79 -21.24 9.72
N ALA A 22 -49.17 -22.37 9.38
CA ALA A 22 -48.08 -22.95 10.17
C ALA A 22 -46.74 -22.18 10.00
N LEU A 23 -46.61 -21.35 8.97
CA LEU A 23 -45.45 -20.47 8.74
C LEU A 23 -45.56 -19.10 9.44
N PHE A 24 -46.66 -18.80 10.14
CA PHE A 24 -46.87 -17.52 10.83
C PHE A 24 -46.82 -17.57 12.37
N VAL A 25 -46.59 -18.74 13.00
CA VAL A 25 -46.58 -18.87 14.49
C VAL A 25 -45.27 -19.43 15.05
N SER A 26 -44.23 -19.57 14.23
CA SER A 26 -42.86 -19.82 14.71
C SER A 26 -41.86 -19.01 13.89
N GLY A 27 -42.04 -17.70 13.87
CA GLY A 27 -40.93 -16.82 13.53
C GLY A 27 -39.88 -16.96 14.65
N PRO A 28 -38.60 -17.21 14.34
CA PRO A 28 -37.58 -16.94 15.34
C PRO A 28 -37.80 -15.48 15.73
N ALA A 29 -37.81 -15.18 17.03
CA ALA A 29 -37.65 -13.82 17.48
C ALA A 29 -36.32 -13.34 16.87
N VAL A 30 -36.39 -12.68 15.72
CA VAL A 30 -35.32 -11.86 15.20
C VAL A 30 -35.29 -10.72 16.19
N GLN A 31 -34.58 -10.93 17.31
CA GLN A 31 -33.87 -9.83 17.94
C GLN A 31 -33.18 -9.15 16.77
N ALA A 32 -33.64 -7.95 16.44
CA ALA A 32 -32.86 -7.07 15.59
C ALA A 32 -31.49 -7.03 16.26
N ALA A 33 -30.53 -7.74 15.67
CA ALA A 33 -29.16 -7.73 16.16
C ALA A 33 -28.80 -6.25 16.16
N ALA A 34 -28.58 -5.68 17.36
CA ALA A 34 -28.13 -4.32 17.48
C ALA A 34 -26.96 -4.18 16.52
N LEU A 35 -27.05 -3.22 15.60
CA LEU A 35 -25.97 -2.96 14.64
C LEU A 35 -24.68 -2.82 15.47
N PRO A 36 -23.59 -3.54 15.11
CA PRO A 36 -22.37 -3.50 15.89
C PRO A 36 -21.90 -2.04 16.00
N GLN A 37 -21.74 -1.58 17.24
CA GLN A 37 -21.27 -0.24 17.52
C GLN A 37 -19.83 -0.09 17.04
N PRO A 38 -19.42 1.08 16.51
CA PRO A 38 -18.03 1.29 16.12
C PRO A 38 -17.13 1.14 17.34
N ALA A 39 -16.06 0.35 17.25
CA ALA A 39 -15.06 0.25 18.31
C ALA A 39 -13.99 1.34 18.18
N SER A 40 -13.84 1.91 16.98
CA SER A 40 -12.85 2.95 16.68
C SER A 40 -13.37 3.94 15.64
N VAL A 41 -12.89 5.18 15.71
CA VAL A 41 -13.25 6.26 14.79
C VAL A 41 -12.03 7.12 14.49
N ALA A 42 -11.96 7.65 13.27
CA ALA A 42 -11.00 8.66 12.87
C ALA A 42 -11.67 9.83 12.16
N PHE A 43 -11.01 10.99 12.21
CA PHE A 43 -11.41 12.22 11.53
C PHE A 43 -10.24 12.71 10.67
N TRP A 44 -10.53 13.13 9.44
CA TRP A 44 -9.54 13.71 8.52
C TRP A 44 -10.18 14.75 7.58
N TYR A 45 -9.88 16.03 7.77
CA TYR A 45 -10.45 17.13 6.98
C TYR A 45 -9.45 17.80 6.03
N ALA A 46 -8.18 17.40 6.06
CA ALA A 46 -7.20 17.90 5.09
C ALA A 46 -7.37 17.25 3.70
N ASP A 47 -6.70 17.84 2.71
CA ASP A 47 -6.58 17.25 1.38
C ASP A 47 -5.79 15.92 1.42
N GLN A 48 -5.86 15.17 0.31
CA GLN A 48 -5.14 13.89 0.13
C GLN A 48 -5.35 12.88 1.27
N PRO A 49 -6.60 12.48 1.55
CA PRO A 49 -6.92 11.60 2.67
C PRO A 49 -6.15 10.26 2.61
N PRO A 50 -5.52 9.82 3.71
CA PRO A 50 -4.72 8.60 3.73
C PRO A 50 -5.61 7.36 3.83
N ILE A 51 -6.19 6.95 2.69
CA ILE A 51 -7.23 5.90 2.61
C ILE A 51 -6.84 4.59 3.31
N SER A 52 -5.61 4.12 3.10
CA SER A 52 -5.10 2.88 3.72
C SER A 52 -5.07 2.95 5.25
N GLU A 53 -4.70 4.08 5.81
CA GLU A 53 -4.62 4.31 7.25
C GLU A 53 -6.00 4.56 7.86
N LEU A 54 -6.86 5.33 7.19
CA LEU A 54 -8.26 5.50 7.58
C LEU A 54 -9.02 4.17 7.59
N ALA A 55 -8.67 3.24 6.70
CA ALA A 55 -9.28 1.91 6.66
C ALA A 55 -9.05 1.06 7.92
N GLN A 56 -8.09 1.44 8.79
CA GLN A 56 -7.87 0.75 10.06
C GLN A 56 -9.01 0.95 11.05
N PHE A 57 -9.72 2.08 10.96
CA PHE A 57 -10.81 2.43 11.85
C PHE A 57 -12.13 1.85 11.35
N ASP A 58 -13.09 1.64 12.25
CA ASP A 58 -14.41 1.17 11.83
C ASP A 58 -15.17 2.28 11.13
N TRP A 59 -15.11 3.50 11.67
CA TRP A 59 -15.68 4.71 11.07
C TRP A 59 -14.59 5.71 10.73
N SER A 60 -14.70 6.35 9.56
CA SER A 60 -13.81 7.43 9.14
C SER A 60 -14.62 8.62 8.68
N VAL A 61 -14.54 9.72 9.43
CA VAL A 61 -15.19 10.99 9.10
C VAL A 61 -14.24 11.82 8.26
N VAL A 62 -14.69 12.26 7.09
CA VAL A 62 -13.87 12.98 6.11
C VAL A 62 -14.57 14.20 5.55
N GLU A 63 -13.80 15.20 5.11
CA GLU A 63 -14.32 16.30 4.29
C GLU A 63 -14.60 15.77 2.87
N PRO A 64 -15.87 15.66 2.45
CA PRO A 64 -16.22 15.02 1.19
C PRO A 64 -15.63 15.74 -0.05
N GLY A 65 -15.30 17.03 0.04
CA GLY A 65 -14.61 17.76 -1.03
C GLY A 65 -13.20 17.25 -1.36
N HIS A 66 -12.60 16.43 -0.51
CA HIS A 66 -11.25 15.88 -0.68
C HIS A 66 -11.22 14.39 -1.07
N MET A 67 -12.39 13.78 -1.29
CA MET A 67 -12.54 12.37 -1.63
C MET A 67 -13.11 12.20 -3.04
N THR A 68 -12.58 11.25 -3.81
CA THR A 68 -13.26 10.77 -5.01
C THR A 68 -14.24 9.63 -4.68
N VAL A 69 -15.18 9.34 -5.59
CA VAL A 69 -16.07 8.16 -5.46
C VAL A 69 -15.25 6.86 -5.39
N GLY A 70 -14.10 6.82 -6.08
CA GLY A 70 -13.15 5.70 -6.02
C GLY A 70 -12.56 5.52 -4.62
N ASP A 71 -12.24 6.61 -3.93
CA ASP A 71 -11.70 6.59 -2.57
C ASP A 71 -12.74 6.08 -1.57
N VAL A 72 -13.99 6.57 -1.66
CA VAL A 72 -15.10 6.13 -0.81
C VAL A 72 -15.35 4.62 -0.98
N LYS A 73 -15.37 4.14 -2.23
CA LYS A 73 -15.52 2.72 -2.53
C LYS A 73 -14.35 1.89 -2.00
N THR A 74 -13.13 2.40 -2.15
CA THR A 74 -11.92 1.71 -1.68
C THR A 74 -11.91 1.62 -0.15
N LEU A 75 -12.22 2.72 0.56
CA LEU A 75 -12.28 2.72 2.02
C LEU A 75 -13.29 1.69 2.57
N ARG A 76 -14.46 1.58 1.91
CA ARG A 76 -15.47 0.55 2.21
C ARG A 76 -15.00 -0.86 1.92
N LYS A 77 -14.34 -1.08 0.78
CA LYS A 77 -13.76 -2.39 0.42
C LYS A 77 -12.76 -2.85 1.49
N LEU A 78 -12.01 -1.92 2.07
CA LEU A 78 -11.00 -2.20 3.09
C LEU A 78 -11.57 -2.34 4.52
N GLY A 79 -12.89 -2.20 4.69
CA GLY A 79 -13.60 -2.49 5.94
C GLY A 79 -14.00 -1.27 6.78
N SER A 80 -13.67 -0.04 6.37
CA SER A 80 -14.10 1.18 7.07
C SER A 80 -15.41 1.74 6.51
N GLN A 81 -16.23 2.35 7.36
CA GLN A 81 -17.43 3.07 6.97
C GLN A 81 -17.11 4.57 6.82
N PRO A 82 -17.10 5.14 5.60
CA PRO A 82 -16.89 6.56 5.38
C PRO A 82 -18.12 7.38 5.79
N PHE A 83 -17.90 8.39 6.61
CA PHE A 83 -18.86 9.42 6.97
C PHE A 83 -18.45 10.75 6.34
N ALA A 84 -19.36 11.38 5.63
CA ALA A 84 -19.13 12.73 5.10
C ALA A 84 -19.45 13.78 6.16
N TYR A 85 -18.55 14.73 6.37
CA TYR A 85 -18.84 15.94 7.12
C TYR A 85 -19.97 16.74 6.44
N LEU A 86 -20.94 17.21 7.24
CA LEU A 86 -22.01 18.09 6.82
C LEU A 86 -22.37 19.06 7.95
N SER A 87 -22.02 20.34 7.79
CA SER A 87 -22.49 21.42 8.67
C SER A 87 -23.98 21.69 8.43
N VAL A 88 -24.81 21.53 9.47
CA VAL A 88 -26.27 21.69 9.37
C VAL A 88 -26.73 23.08 9.80
N GLY A 89 -26.14 23.63 10.87
CA GLY A 89 -26.49 24.95 11.41
C GLY A 89 -25.82 26.12 10.70
N GLU A 90 -24.71 25.88 10.01
CA GLU A 90 -23.89 26.93 9.42
C GLU A 90 -23.49 26.63 7.97
N PHE A 91 -23.32 27.68 7.19
CA PHE A 91 -22.72 27.63 5.85
C PHE A 91 -21.28 28.15 5.92
N SER A 92 -20.32 27.30 5.55
CA SER A 92 -18.91 27.68 5.41
C SER A 92 -18.71 28.34 4.05
N GLY A 93 -18.35 29.63 4.04
CA GLY A 93 -18.11 30.37 2.81
C GLY A 93 -18.37 31.87 2.90
N SER A 94 -18.06 32.56 1.81
CA SER A 94 -18.27 33.99 1.67
C SER A 94 -19.72 34.34 1.33
N LYS A 95 -20.07 35.62 1.42
CA LYS A 95 -21.37 36.12 0.96
C LYS A 95 -21.62 35.80 -0.54
N ALA A 96 -20.57 35.86 -1.36
CA ALA A 96 -20.67 35.54 -2.79
C ALA A 96 -21.02 34.05 -3.02
N ASP A 97 -20.50 33.15 -2.17
CA ASP A 97 -20.80 31.72 -2.24
C ASP A 97 -22.27 31.44 -1.86
N ILE A 98 -22.80 32.14 -0.87
CA ILE A 98 -24.22 32.07 -0.48
C ILE A 98 -25.13 32.54 -1.61
N GLU A 99 -24.78 33.64 -2.28
CA GLU A 99 -25.54 34.17 -3.43
C GLU A 99 -25.50 33.19 -4.60
N LYS A 100 -24.33 32.62 -4.90
CA LYS A 100 -24.14 31.60 -5.93
C LYS A 100 -24.94 30.32 -5.63
N ALA A 101 -25.11 29.97 -4.36
CA ALA A 101 -25.95 28.86 -3.93
C ALA A 101 -27.45 29.21 -3.88
N HIS A 102 -27.83 30.45 -4.20
CA HIS A 102 -29.21 30.96 -4.09
C HIS A 102 -29.79 30.87 -2.67
N LEU A 103 -28.95 31.02 -1.65
CA LEU A 103 -29.30 30.87 -0.23
C LEU A 103 -29.50 32.20 0.51
N GLY A 104 -29.49 33.34 -0.19
CA GLY A 104 -29.59 34.66 0.44
C GLY A 104 -30.83 34.85 1.34
N GLY A 105 -31.95 34.22 1.01
CA GLY A 105 -33.18 34.25 1.82
C GLY A 105 -33.21 33.30 3.02
N ALA A 106 -32.16 32.50 3.22
CA ALA A 106 -32.03 31.53 4.31
C ALA A 106 -30.92 31.89 5.32
N VAL A 107 -30.33 33.08 5.19
CA VAL A 107 -29.26 33.57 6.05
C VAL A 107 -29.83 34.04 7.38
N GLY A 108 -29.26 33.55 8.50
CA GLY A 108 -29.55 34.04 9.83
C GLY A 108 -28.84 35.38 10.12
N PRO A 109 -29.20 36.08 11.22
CA PRO A 109 -28.63 37.40 11.51
C PRO A 109 -27.18 37.37 12.06
N VAL A 110 -26.63 36.18 12.30
CA VAL A 110 -25.35 35.99 13.01
C VAL A 110 -24.32 35.36 12.10
N ARG A 111 -23.14 35.98 11.99
CA ARG A 111 -21.94 35.35 11.43
C ARG A 111 -21.06 34.88 12.59
N ASN A 112 -20.62 33.63 12.55
CA ASN A 112 -19.74 33.06 13.55
C ASN A 112 -18.29 33.43 13.23
N GLY A 113 -17.78 34.48 13.88
CA GLY A 113 -16.43 34.99 13.63
C GLY A 113 -15.29 34.04 14.03
N ALA A 114 -15.55 33.02 14.85
CA ALA A 114 -14.54 32.04 15.24
C ALA A 114 -14.19 31.07 14.10
N TRP A 115 -15.14 30.78 13.22
CA TRP A 115 -15.04 29.79 12.14
C TRP A 115 -15.28 30.37 10.74
N ASP A 116 -15.45 31.70 10.65
CA ASP A 116 -15.76 32.44 9.43
C ASP A 116 -16.94 31.86 8.63
N SER A 117 -17.97 31.43 9.35
CA SER A 117 -19.15 30.76 8.83
C SER A 117 -20.42 31.57 9.10
N GLN A 118 -21.44 31.36 8.28
CA GLN A 118 -22.74 32.04 8.39
C GLN A 118 -23.76 31.12 9.07
N VAL A 119 -24.36 31.55 10.19
CA VAL A 119 -25.47 30.79 10.81
C VAL A 119 -26.70 30.89 9.91
N MET A 120 -27.32 29.75 9.60
CA MET A 120 -28.44 29.63 8.66
C MET A 120 -29.78 29.49 9.39
N ASP A 121 -30.87 29.99 8.80
CA ASP A 121 -32.23 29.76 9.30
C ASP A 121 -32.68 28.34 8.95
N LEU A 122 -32.76 27.47 9.95
CA LEU A 122 -33.15 26.07 9.85
C LEU A 122 -34.63 25.88 9.46
N SER A 123 -35.44 26.94 9.59
CA SER A 123 -36.84 26.96 9.15
C SER A 123 -37.00 27.37 7.68
N ALA A 124 -35.94 27.87 7.03
CA ALA A 124 -35.99 28.27 5.64
C ALA A 124 -35.97 27.05 4.69
N ALA A 125 -36.97 26.97 3.80
CA ALA A 125 -37.10 25.86 2.86
C ALA A 125 -35.88 25.72 1.92
N ALA A 126 -35.27 26.84 1.50
CA ALA A 126 -34.10 26.83 0.62
C ALA A 126 -32.89 26.15 1.28
N TRP A 127 -32.65 26.37 2.58
CA TRP A 127 -31.56 25.73 3.31
C TRP A 127 -31.82 24.24 3.54
N ARG A 128 -33.05 23.88 3.93
CA ARG A 128 -33.44 22.47 4.12
C ARG A 128 -33.27 21.66 2.83
N GLU A 129 -33.78 22.16 1.71
CA GLU A 129 -33.66 21.47 0.41
C GLU A 129 -32.21 21.42 -0.08
N HIS A 130 -31.39 22.44 0.19
CA HIS A 130 -29.95 22.38 -0.05
C HIS A 130 -29.30 21.22 0.70
N LEU A 131 -29.58 21.08 2.01
CA LEU A 131 -29.04 20.00 2.83
C LEU A 131 -29.56 18.61 2.39
N PHE A 132 -30.85 18.48 2.06
CA PHE A 132 -31.39 17.22 1.54
C PHE A 132 -30.77 16.82 0.21
N ALA A 133 -30.57 17.77 -0.70
CA ALA A 133 -29.90 17.52 -1.97
C ALA A 133 -28.44 17.09 -1.75
N ARG A 134 -27.72 17.76 -0.84
CA ARG A 134 -26.35 17.39 -0.48
C ARG A 134 -26.26 15.99 0.12
N ALA A 135 -27.13 15.66 1.07
CA ALA A 135 -27.19 14.32 1.67
C ALA A 135 -27.47 13.23 0.63
N LYS A 136 -28.37 13.48 -0.33
CA LYS A 136 -28.66 12.55 -1.43
C LYS A 136 -27.44 12.35 -2.35
N SER A 137 -26.70 13.42 -2.65
CA SER A 137 -25.45 13.34 -3.42
C SER A 137 -24.43 12.45 -2.71
N LEU A 138 -24.19 12.69 -1.42
CA LEU A 138 -23.25 11.92 -0.61
C LEU A 138 -23.65 10.44 -0.49
N GLN A 139 -24.94 10.14 -0.35
CA GLN A 139 -25.40 8.75 -0.43
C GLN A 139 -25.08 8.11 -1.78
N THR A 140 -25.28 8.84 -2.88
CA THR A 140 -25.01 8.36 -4.25
C THR A 140 -23.51 8.15 -4.48
N GLU A 141 -22.66 8.99 -3.88
CA GLU A 141 -21.20 8.85 -3.89
C GLU A 141 -20.71 7.64 -3.07
N GLY A 142 -21.58 7.03 -2.26
CA GLY A 142 -21.35 5.76 -1.56
C GLY A 142 -21.00 5.89 -0.08
N TYR A 143 -21.15 7.08 0.52
CA TYR A 143 -20.93 7.27 1.96
C TYR A 143 -21.86 6.38 2.79
N ALA A 144 -21.35 5.86 3.92
CA ALA A 144 -22.10 5.02 4.84
C ALA A 144 -22.94 5.85 5.83
N GLY A 145 -22.57 7.11 6.03
CA GLY A 145 -23.27 8.02 6.91
C GLY A 145 -22.83 9.47 6.76
N LEU A 146 -23.42 10.33 7.58
CA LEU A 146 -23.13 11.76 7.66
C LEU A 146 -22.71 12.09 9.09
N PHE A 147 -21.62 12.83 9.24
CA PHE A 147 -21.28 13.50 10.49
C PHE A 147 -21.89 14.90 10.47
N LEU A 148 -22.91 15.10 11.30
CA LEU A 148 -23.75 16.29 11.30
C LEU A 148 -23.23 17.27 12.34
N ASP A 149 -22.65 18.37 11.87
CA ASP A 149 -22.04 19.38 12.73
C ASP A 149 -22.91 20.63 12.87
N THR A 150 -22.50 21.54 13.77
CA THR A 150 -23.15 22.83 14.06
C THR A 150 -24.61 22.72 14.51
N LEU A 151 -24.95 21.60 15.16
CA LEU A 151 -26.31 21.31 15.66
C LEU A 151 -26.74 22.24 16.81
N ASP A 152 -25.80 22.94 17.45
CA ASP A 152 -26.03 23.89 18.54
C ASP A 152 -25.87 25.37 18.09
N SER A 153 -25.50 25.66 16.85
CA SER A 153 -25.27 27.03 16.37
C SER A 153 -26.52 27.93 16.43
N PHE A 154 -27.73 27.35 16.49
CA PHE A 154 -28.95 28.12 16.70
C PHE A 154 -28.98 28.83 18.07
N GLN A 155 -28.17 28.39 19.04
CA GLN A 155 -28.01 29.07 20.34
C GLN A 155 -27.39 30.47 20.20
N LEU A 156 -26.63 30.72 19.12
CA LEU A 156 -26.07 32.03 18.80
C LEU A 156 -27.14 33.04 18.33
N MET A 157 -28.30 32.54 17.86
CA MET A 157 -29.39 33.41 17.42
C MET A 157 -30.07 34.14 18.60
N PRO A 158 -30.84 35.22 18.33
CA PRO A 158 -31.62 35.91 19.35
C PRO A 158 -32.52 34.93 20.11
N GLU A 159 -32.64 35.10 21.43
CA GLU A 159 -33.38 34.19 22.31
C GLU A 159 -34.81 33.91 21.81
N SER A 160 -35.49 34.95 21.32
CA SER A 160 -36.85 34.85 20.76
C SER A 160 -37.01 33.89 19.58
N SER A 161 -35.94 33.56 18.85
CA SER A 161 -35.98 32.64 17.70
C SER A 161 -35.48 31.23 18.01
N ARG A 162 -34.82 31.01 19.15
CA ARG A 162 -34.11 29.74 19.45
C ARG A 162 -35.04 28.53 19.45
N GLU A 163 -36.21 28.61 20.09
CA GLU A 163 -37.14 27.46 20.13
C GLU A 163 -37.69 27.12 18.75
N LYS A 164 -37.99 28.13 17.92
CA LYS A 164 -38.42 27.91 16.52
C LYS A 164 -37.32 27.18 15.73
N GLN A 165 -36.06 27.57 15.92
CA GLN A 165 -34.92 26.92 15.26
C GLN A 165 -34.69 25.50 15.77
N ARG A 166 -34.79 25.26 17.09
CA ARG A 166 -34.68 23.93 17.71
C ARG A 166 -35.72 22.96 17.15
N LEU A 167 -36.99 23.39 17.07
CA LEU A 167 -38.07 22.59 16.47
C LEU A 167 -37.83 22.34 14.98
N ALA A 168 -37.34 23.34 14.25
CA ALA A 168 -37.00 23.20 12.83
C ALA A 168 -35.85 22.20 12.61
N LEU A 169 -34.84 22.22 13.48
CA LEU A 169 -33.73 21.27 13.49
C LEU A 169 -34.21 19.85 13.77
N ALA A 170 -35.00 19.63 14.83
CA ALA A 170 -35.54 18.31 15.14
C ALA A 170 -36.40 17.77 13.98
N SER A 171 -37.26 18.60 13.40
CA SER A 171 -38.03 18.24 12.21
C SER A 171 -37.13 17.91 11.01
N PHE A 172 -36.09 18.72 10.75
CA PHE A 172 -35.13 18.47 9.68
C PHE A 172 -34.43 17.12 9.83
N LEU A 173 -33.88 16.82 11.02
CA LEU A 173 -33.12 15.60 11.26
C LEU A 173 -33.99 14.35 11.15
N ARG A 174 -35.24 14.42 11.66
CA ARG A 174 -36.21 13.33 11.50
C ARG A 174 -36.55 13.09 10.03
N GLU A 175 -36.78 14.15 9.27
CA GLU A 175 -37.06 14.07 7.84
C GLU A 175 -35.85 13.58 7.03
N LEU A 176 -34.63 14.01 7.39
CA LEU A 176 -33.38 13.55 6.77
C LEU A 176 -33.23 12.04 6.92
N HIS A 177 -33.44 11.52 8.13
CA HIS A 177 -33.39 10.09 8.40
C HIS A 177 -34.46 9.31 7.62
N GLN A 178 -35.67 9.85 7.52
CA GLN A 178 -36.75 9.24 6.73
C GLN A 178 -36.48 9.24 5.22
N ARG A 179 -35.94 10.34 4.68
CA ARG A 179 -35.59 10.47 3.27
C ARG A 179 -34.36 9.62 2.90
N GLN A 180 -33.41 9.43 3.83
CA GLN A 180 -32.14 8.71 3.62
C GLN A 180 -31.88 7.63 4.68
N PRO A 181 -32.71 6.58 4.78
CA PRO A 181 -32.63 5.60 5.87
C PRO A 181 -31.36 4.73 5.85
N SER A 182 -30.63 4.71 4.72
CA SER A 182 -29.36 3.99 4.63
C SER A 182 -28.16 4.77 5.17
N LEU A 183 -28.29 6.09 5.38
CA LEU A 183 -27.24 6.91 5.95
C LEU A 183 -27.33 6.85 7.47
N LYS A 184 -26.26 6.38 8.11
CA LYS A 184 -26.08 6.55 9.55
C LYS A 184 -25.91 8.03 9.85
N LEU A 185 -26.66 8.55 10.81
CA LEU A 185 -26.52 9.94 11.22
C LEU A 185 -25.69 9.99 12.51
N PHE A 186 -24.48 10.50 12.41
CA PHE A 186 -23.55 10.67 13.51
C PHE A 186 -23.56 12.14 13.92
N PHE A 187 -24.11 12.45 15.09
CA PHE A 187 -24.34 13.84 15.50
C PHE A 187 -23.11 14.38 16.23
N ASN A 188 -22.71 15.62 15.96
CA ASN A 188 -21.88 16.38 16.89
C ASN A 188 -22.80 17.09 17.90
N ARG A 189 -22.77 16.66 19.17
CA ARG A 189 -23.70 17.13 20.22
C ARG A 189 -25.17 16.97 19.82
N GLY A 190 -25.93 18.07 19.69
CA GLY A 190 -27.36 18.09 19.41
C GLY A 190 -28.26 17.77 20.62
N PHE A 191 -27.78 18.03 21.84
CA PHE A 191 -28.48 17.65 23.08
C PHE A 191 -29.90 18.21 23.20
N GLU A 192 -30.16 19.39 22.64
CA GLU A 192 -31.45 20.08 22.68
C GLU A 192 -32.54 19.43 21.80
N VAL A 193 -32.14 18.61 20.84
CA VAL A 193 -33.05 17.92 19.91
C VAL A 193 -33.08 16.41 20.08
N LEU A 194 -32.02 15.82 20.66
CA LEU A 194 -31.94 14.38 20.90
C LEU A 194 -33.14 13.77 21.67
N PRO A 195 -33.74 14.43 22.68
CA PRO A 195 -34.95 13.92 23.34
C PRO A 195 -36.14 13.69 22.40
N ASP A 196 -36.21 14.44 21.29
CA ASP A 196 -37.29 14.34 20.30
C ASP A 196 -36.96 13.37 19.15
N LEU A 197 -35.77 12.75 19.15
CA LEU A 197 -35.18 12.05 18.00
C LEU A 197 -34.77 10.60 18.33
N ASP A 198 -35.65 9.88 19.03
CA ASP A 198 -35.43 8.47 19.35
C ASP A 198 -35.20 7.63 18.07
N GLY A 199 -34.10 6.87 18.06
CA GLY A 199 -33.72 6.00 16.94
C GLY A 199 -33.10 6.69 15.73
N VAL A 200 -32.94 8.03 15.75
CA VAL A 200 -32.39 8.79 14.61
C VAL A 200 -30.86 8.81 14.62
N ALA A 201 -30.26 9.14 15.77
CA ALA A 201 -28.81 9.22 15.90
C ALA A 201 -28.19 7.82 16.03
N SER A 202 -27.20 7.52 15.18
CA SER A 202 -26.41 6.29 15.24
C SER A 202 -25.27 6.38 16.27
N ALA A 203 -24.78 7.59 16.55
CA ALA A 203 -23.82 7.91 17.61
C ALA A 203 -23.85 9.42 17.87
N VAL A 204 -23.27 9.86 18.99
CA VAL A 204 -23.12 11.27 19.34
C VAL A 204 -21.66 11.57 19.70
N ALA A 205 -21.05 12.55 19.04
CA ALA A 205 -19.73 13.07 19.35
C ALA A 205 -19.81 14.23 20.34
N ILE A 206 -18.77 14.37 21.16
CA ILE A 206 -18.59 15.46 22.10
C ILE A 206 -17.16 16.02 21.95
N GLU A 207 -17.09 17.29 21.59
CA GLU A 207 -15.88 18.13 21.64
C GLU A 207 -15.99 19.07 22.86
N SER A 208 -15.29 18.85 23.96
CA SER A 208 -14.37 17.75 24.30
C SER A 208 -14.63 17.31 25.75
N ILE A 209 -14.08 16.16 26.18
CA ILE A 209 -14.30 15.62 27.53
C ILE A 209 -13.23 16.08 28.53
N HIS A 210 -11.93 15.90 28.22
CA HIS A 210 -10.83 16.23 29.15
C HIS A 210 -9.85 17.26 28.57
N ALA A 211 -9.48 17.13 27.30
CA ALA A 211 -8.54 18.01 26.60
C ALA A 211 -9.25 18.64 25.41
N GLY A 212 -9.45 19.95 25.45
CA GLY A 212 -10.17 20.71 24.44
C GLY A 212 -9.32 21.74 23.71
N TRP A 213 -9.91 22.32 22.68
CA TRP A 213 -9.34 23.43 21.93
C TRP A 213 -10.14 24.70 22.17
N ASP A 214 -9.45 25.78 22.54
CA ASP A 214 -10.04 27.12 22.63
C ASP A 214 -9.87 27.83 21.28
N ALA A 215 -10.91 27.82 20.44
CA ALA A 215 -10.85 28.41 19.11
C ALA A 215 -10.58 29.92 19.12
N GLY A 216 -11.11 30.64 20.12
CA GLY A 216 -10.92 32.09 20.25
C GLY A 216 -9.49 32.46 20.65
N ALA A 217 -8.91 31.72 21.60
CA ALA A 217 -7.52 31.93 22.04
C ALA A 217 -6.48 31.13 21.25
N LYS A 218 -6.91 30.27 20.31
CA LYS A 218 -6.09 29.34 19.52
C LYS A 218 -5.09 28.56 20.37
N ARG A 219 -5.57 27.93 21.45
CA ARG A 219 -4.74 27.15 22.37
C ARG A 219 -5.42 25.90 22.89
N TYR A 220 -4.62 24.87 23.13
CA TYR A 220 -5.03 23.68 23.87
C TYR A 220 -5.31 24.05 25.33
N ARG A 221 -6.39 23.50 25.89
CA ARG A 221 -6.75 23.70 27.30
C ARG A 221 -7.39 22.45 27.90
N PRO A 222 -7.24 22.20 29.22
CA PRO A 222 -8.11 21.27 29.91
C PRO A 222 -9.57 21.75 29.81
N VAL A 223 -10.50 20.82 29.65
CA VAL A 223 -11.94 21.12 29.72
C VAL A 223 -12.27 21.51 31.16
N PRO A 224 -12.93 22.67 31.40
CA PRO A 224 -13.33 23.10 32.73
C PRO A 224 -14.22 22.08 33.46
N GLU A 225 -14.10 22.00 34.77
CA GLU A 225 -14.91 21.07 35.58
C GLU A 225 -16.41 21.37 35.48
N ALA A 226 -16.80 22.66 35.43
CA ALA A 226 -18.19 23.05 35.26
C ALA A 226 -18.76 22.55 33.91
N ASP A 227 -17.98 22.63 32.83
CA ASP A 227 -18.37 22.16 31.50
C ASP A 227 -18.53 20.63 31.51
N ARG A 228 -17.63 19.90 32.18
CA ARG A 228 -17.76 18.44 32.35
C ARG A 228 -19.01 18.06 33.14
N GLN A 229 -19.29 18.76 34.24
CA GLN A 229 -20.48 18.50 35.04
C GLN A 229 -21.76 18.75 34.25
N TRP A 230 -21.79 19.82 33.44
CA TRP A 230 -22.90 20.06 32.53
C TRP A 230 -23.02 18.98 31.46
N LEU A 231 -21.93 18.60 30.80
CA LEU A 231 -21.91 17.52 29.80
C LEU A 231 -22.42 16.20 30.37
N GLU A 232 -22.06 15.87 31.61
CA GLU A 232 -22.52 14.65 32.27
C GLU A 232 -24.04 14.59 32.38
N THR A 233 -24.71 15.72 32.64
CA THR A 233 -26.18 15.78 32.66
C THR A 233 -26.82 15.49 31.30
N GLN A 234 -26.11 15.80 30.20
CA GLN A 234 -26.57 15.54 28.83
C GLN A 234 -26.22 14.13 28.36
N ILE A 235 -25.10 13.59 28.83
CA ILE A 235 -24.55 12.28 28.45
C ILE A 235 -25.31 11.13 29.12
N GLN A 236 -25.70 11.27 30.38
CA GLN A 236 -26.37 10.21 31.15
C GLN A 236 -27.63 9.65 30.45
N PRO A 237 -28.57 10.48 29.93
CA PRO A 237 -29.70 9.99 29.16
C PRO A 237 -29.32 9.20 27.90
N LEU A 238 -28.22 9.57 27.22
CA LEU A 238 -27.76 8.90 26.01
C LEU A 238 -27.17 7.52 26.34
N ARG A 239 -26.40 7.43 27.44
CA ARG A 239 -25.90 6.14 27.95
C ARG A 239 -27.03 5.20 28.31
N ALA A 240 -28.07 5.70 28.98
CA ALA A 240 -29.24 4.90 29.34
C ALA A 240 -29.99 4.34 28.11
N LYS A 241 -29.93 5.05 26.97
CA LYS A 241 -30.47 4.61 25.67
C LYS A 241 -29.52 3.71 24.87
N GLY A 242 -28.29 3.48 25.35
CA GLY A 242 -27.28 2.69 24.65
C GLY A 242 -26.72 3.35 23.39
N ILE A 243 -26.83 4.67 23.27
CA ILE A 243 -26.28 5.44 22.14
C ILE A 243 -24.74 5.52 22.31
N PRO A 244 -23.95 5.16 21.28
CA PRO A 244 -22.50 5.31 21.33
C PRO A 244 -22.10 6.77 21.49
N LEU A 245 -21.09 6.99 22.34
CA LEU A 245 -20.55 8.29 22.61
C LEU A 245 -19.10 8.34 22.12
N VAL A 246 -18.83 9.27 21.21
CA VAL A 246 -17.49 9.54 20.70
C VAL A 246 -16.93 10.76 21.41
N ALA A 247 -15.75 10.62 22.02
CA ALA A 247 -15.03 11.74 22.62
C ALA A 247 -13.97 12.24 21.65
N ILE A 248 -14.11 13.48 21.18
CA ILE A 248 -13.13 14.14 20.31
C ILE A 248 -12.35 15.13 21.18
N ASP A 249 -11.13 14.74 21.54
CA ASP A 249 -10.25 15.52 22.41
C ASP A 249 -9.01 16.00 21.64
N TYR A 250 -8.45 17.13 22.06
CA TYR A 250 -7.38 17.80 21.33
C TYR A 250 -6.10 17.89 22.15
N LEU A 251 -5.02 17.34 21.60
CA LEU A 251 -3.66 17.47 22.11
C LEU A 251 -2.70 17.75 20.96
N PRO A 252 -1.63 18.53 21.20
CA PRO A 252 -0.65 18.81 20.17
C PRO A 252 0.18 17.54 19.83
N PRO A 253 0.74 17.45 18.61
CA PRO A 253 1.43 16.25 18.11
C PRO A 253 2.52 15.69 19.03
N GLU A 254 3.29 16.55 19.69
CA GLU A 254 4.39 16.19 20.57
C GLU A 254 3.94 15.53 21.88
N ARG A 255 2.65 15.61 22.24
CA ARG A 255 2.07 15.01 23.45
C ARG A 255 1.40 13.66 23.17
N ARG A 256 1.95 12.89 22.23
CA ARG A 256 1.38 11.61 21.76
C ARG A 256 1.26 10.54 22.87
N ASP A 257 2.22 10.47 23.79
CA ASP A 257 2.12 9.57 24.95
C ASP A 257 0.98 9.93 25.90
N GLU A 258 0.70 11.22 26.05
CA GLU A 258 -0.45 11.69 26.83
C GLU A 258 -1.76 11.40 26.11
N ALA A 259 -1.78 11.51 24.77
CA ALA A 259 -2.92 11.09 23.95
C ALA A 259 -3.24 9.59 24.11
N ARG A 260 -2.23 8.71 24.20
CA ARG A 260 -2.44 7.26 24.50
C ARG A 260 -3.10 7.04 25.86
N LYS A 261 -2.62 7.74 26.89
CA LYS A 261 -3.18 7.67 28.24
C LYS A 261 -4.61 8.20 28.29
N LEU A 262 -4.88 9.30 27.58
CA LEU A 262 -6.20 9.89 27.47
C LEU A 262 -7.17 8.98 26.69
N ALA A 263 -6.74 8.38 25.57
CA ALA A 263 -7.52 7.39 24.84
C ALA A 263 -7.94 6.24 25.75
N LYS A 264 -7.00 5.71 26.54
CA LYS A 264 -7.30 4.65 27.52
C LYS A 264 -8.34 5.11 28.53
N ARG A 265 -8.13 6.28 29.15
CA ARG A 265 -9.06 6.83 30.14
C ARG A 265 -10.46 6.98 29.58
N LEU A 266 -10.60 7.54 28.38
CA LEU A 266 -11.90 7.73 27.72
C LEU A 266 -12.60 6.40 27.43
N ARG A 267 -11.86 5.36 27.01
CA ARG A 267 -12.43 4.01 26.87
C ARG A 267 -12.91 3.43 28.18
N ASP A 268 -12.12 3.57 29.25
CA ASP A 268 -12.50 3.11 30.60
C ASP A 268 -13.76 3.86 31.10
N GLU A 269 -13.94 5.11 30.68
CA GLU A 269 -15.13 5.92 30.91
C GLU A 269 -16.30 5.57 29.96
N GLY A 270 -16.13 4.64 29.03
CA GLY A 270 -17.19 4.15 28.12
C GLY A 270 -17.37 4.97 26.84
N PHE A 271 -16.40 5.81 26.47
CA PHE A 271 -16.38 6.52 25.19
C PHE A 271 -15.57 5.76 24.14
N ILE A 272 -15.88 6.03 22.87
CA ILE A 272 -14.99 5.75 21.74
C ILE A 272 -14.11 6.99 21.54
N PRO A 273 -12.82 6.95 21.88
CA PRO A 273 -11.98 8.15 21.80
C PRO A 273 -11.53 8.42 20.38
N TYR A 274 -11.29 9.69 20.08
CA TYR A 274 -10.35 10.14 19.07
C TYR A 274 -9.61 11.37 19.61
N ILE A 275 -8.28 11.26 19.69
CA ILE A 275 -7.42 12.36 20.12
C ILE A 275 -6.58 12.80 18.93
N GLY A 276 -6.79 14.05 18.49
CA GLY A 276 -6.13 14.62 17.32
C GLY A 276 -5.78 16.10 17.49
N THR A 277 -5.46 16.74 16.36
CA THR A 277 -5.28 18.20 16.25
C THR A 277 -6.60 18.87 15.91
N PRO A 278 -6.83 20.14 16.30
CA PRO A 278 -8.08 20.84 16.02
C PRO A 278 -8.37 21.01 14.52
N GLU A 279 -7.33 21.01 13.67
CA GLU A 279 -7.48 21.06 12.22
C GLU A 279 -7.84 19.71 11.59
N LEU A 280 -7.76 18.59 12.34
CA LEU A 280 -8.06 17.24 11.87
C LEU A 280 -7.28 16.86 10.59
N ASP A 281 -6.00 17.26 10.55
CA ASP A 281 -5.07 17.10 9.43
C ASP A 281 -3.89 16.17 9.78
N SER A 282 -4.04 15.37 10.84
CA SER A 282 -3.04 14.45 11.37
C SER A 282 -3.67 13.11 11.71
N MET A 283 -2.86 12.06 11.84
CA MET A 283 -3.35 10.75 12.26
C MET A 283 -3.36 10.65 13.79
N GLY A 284 -4.54 10.89 14.36
CA GLY A 284 -4.82 10.82 15.78
C GLY A 284 -4.78 9.41 16.38
N ILE A 285 -5.19 9.30 17.64
CA ILE A 285 -5.26 8.04 18.41
C ILE A 285 -6.72 7.75 18.78
N SER A 286 -7.18 6.53 18.51
CA SER A 286 -8.50 6.04 18.93
C SER A 286 -8.34 4.84 19.88
N SER A 287 -9.29 3.91 19.90
CA SER A 287 -9.15 2.59 20.53
C SER A 287 -8.03 1.75 19.90
N ILE A 288 -7.60 2.14 18.70
CA ILE A 288 -6.42 1.66 18.01
C ILE A 288 -5.46 2.82 17.72
N GLU A 289 -4.19 2.50 17.49
CA GLU A 289 -3.20 3.46 17.02
C GLU A 289 -2.54 2.96 15.74
N VAL A 290 -2.77 3.66 14.63
CA VAL A 290 -2.06 3.40 13.36
C VAL A 290 -0.56 3.52 13.60
N GLN A 291 0.18 2.51 13.14
CA GLN A 291 1.63 2.49 13.17
C GLN A 291 2.15 2.98 11.81
N PRO A 292 2.89 4.11 11.75
CA PRO A 292 3.32 4.68 10.50
C PRO A 292 4.18 3.72 9.66
N ARG A 293 3.81 3.56 8.39
CA ARG A 293 4.58 2.82 7.38
C ARG A 293 5.06 3.68 6.22
N ARG A 294 4.68 4.95 6.18
CA ARG A 294 5.07 5.85 5.11
C ARG A 294 6.39 6.54 5.43
N ILE A 295 7.27 6.59 4.44
CA ILE A 295 8.46 7.43 4.42
C ILE A 295 8.33 8.43 3.30
N ALA A 296 8.44 9.71 3.61
CA ALA A 296 8.50 10.75 2.59
C ALA A 296 9.94 10.87 2.10
N LEU A 297 10.18 10.58 0.82
CA LEU A 297 11.47 10.78 0.20
C LEU A 297 11.42 12.04 -0.68
N LEU A 298 12.11 13.07 -0.23
CA LEU A 298 12.20 14.35 -0.93
C LEU A 298 13.32 14.29 -1.97
N TYR A 299 12.98 14.72 -3.19
CA TYR A 299 13.94 14.85 -4.27
C TYR A 299 13.81 16.20 -4.97
N ASP A 300 14.90 16.64 -5.58
CA ASP A 300 14.96 17.89 -6.33
C ASP A 300 14.70 17.63 -7.82
N PRO A 301 13.61 18.15 -8.41
CA PRO A 301 13.36 18.00 -9.84
C PRO A 301 14.45 18.61 -10.74
N ARG A 302 15.29 19.52 -10.22
CA ARG A 302 16.46 20.07 -10.93
C ARG A 302 17.56 19.03 -11.15
N GLU A 303 17.59 17.97 -10.33
CA GLU A 303 18.54 16.85 -10.43
C GLU A 303 18.06 15.78 -11.43
N GLY A 304 16.87 15.95 -12.01
CA GLY A 304 16.27 15.06 -12.99
C GLY A 304 15.06 14.29 -12.47
N ASP A 305 14.49 13.46 -13.34
CA ASP A 305 13.28 12.70 -13.04
C ASP A 305 13.49 11.65 -11.94
N LEU A 306 12.42 11.32 -11.22
CA LEU A 306 12.41 10.36 -10.12
C LEU A 306 13.10 9.03 -10.46
N ILE A 307 12.91 8.53 -11.68
CA ILE A 307 13.46 7.24 -12.16
C ILE A 307 14.99 7.19 -12.17
N ARG A 308 15.66 8.34 -12.14
CA ARG A 308 17.12 8.47 -12.07
C ARG A 308 17.60 8.98 -10.72
N ASN A 309 16.69 9.39 -9.85
CA ASN A 309 17.06 9.89 -8.53
C ASN A 309 17.57 8.73 -7.65
N ALA A 310 18.76 8.92 -7.07
CA ALA A 310 19.42 7.90 -6.26
C ALA A 310 18.63 7.53 -4.98
N GLY A 311 17.80 8.43 -4.44
CA GLY A 311 16.87 8.08 -3.37
C GLY A 311 15.83 7.03 -3.81
N HIS A 312 15.32 7.13 -5.04
CA HIS A 312 14.43 6.10 -5.60
C HIS A 312 15.19 4.81 -5.91
N THR A 313 16.29 4.90 -6.66
CA THR A 313 16.98 3.70 -7.19
C THR A 313 17.78 2.95 -6.13
N LEU A 314 18.32 3.63 -5.11
CA LEU A 314 19.19 3.01 -4.09
C LEU A 314 18.50 2.76 -2.74
N LEU A 315 17.53 3.58 -2.33
CA LEU A 315 16.84 3.39 -1.04
C LEU A 315 15.47 2.72 -1.16
N GLY A 316 14.77 2.85 -2.29
CA GLY A 316 13.40 2.35 -2.45
C GLY A 316 13.27 0.87 -2.09
N GLY A 317 14.08 0.01 -2.72
CA GLY A 317 14.06 -1.43 -2.46
C GLY A 317 14.47 -1.83 -1.02
N LEU A 318 15.32 -1.03 -0.38
CA LEU A 318 15.75 -1.26 1.01
C LEU A 318 14.65 -0.89 2.01
N LEU A 319 13.93 0.21 1.76
CA LEU A 319 12.79 0.65 2.57
C LEU A 319 11.60 -0.30 2.43
N GLU A 320 11.33 -0.78 1.22
CA GLU A 320 10.35 -1.85 0.96
C GLU A 320 10.67 -3.10 1.79
N TYR A 321 11.93 -3.54 1.82
CA TYR A 321 12.36 -4.65 2.67
C TYR A 321 12.14 -4.37 4.15
N LEU A 322 12.37 -3.14 4.63
CA LEU A 322 12.09 -2.77 6.02
C LEU A 322 10.58 -2.72 6.33
N GLY A 323 9.72 -2.94 5.33
CA GLY A 323 8.28 -2.96 5.45
C GLY A 323 7.65 -1.58 5.25
N TYR A 324 8.37 -0.60 4.74
CA TYR A 324 7.87 0.77 4.55
C TYR A 324 7.47 1.03 3.11
N ARG A 325 6.41 1.82 2.94
CA ARG A 325 6.02 2.44 1.68
C ARG A 325 6.77 3.76 1.54
N VAL A 326 7.22 4.06 0.33
CA VAL A 326 7.88 5.34 0.02
C VAL A 326 6.94 6.22 -0.78
N ASP A 327 6.67 7.42 -0.25
CA ASP A 327 6.00 8.49 -0.97
C ASP A 327 7.10 9.45 -1.47
N TYR A 328 7.27 9.53 -2.79
CA TYR A 328 8.28 10.38 -3.42
C TYR A 328 7.70 11.77 -3.66
N LEU A 329 8.27 12.78 -2.99
CA LEU A 329 7.74 14.14 -3.01
C LEU A 329 8.75 15.07 -3.72
N PRO A 330 8.39 15.66 -4.87
CA PRO A 330 9.22 16.68 -5.49
C PRO A 330 9.23 17.96 -4.65
N VAL A 331 10.39 18.63 -4.59
CA VAL A 331 10.54 19.92 -3.90
C VAL A 331 10.35 21.07 -4.91
N ASP A 332 9.11 21.26 -5.38
CA ASP A 332 8.71 22.25 -6.39
C ASP A 332 7.41 23.01 -6.01
N ASN A 333 7.24 23.31 -4.72
CA ASN A 333 6.06 23.96 -4.12
C ASN A 333 4.79 23.08 -4.08
N THR A 334 4.91 21.79 -4.33
CA THR A 334 3.81 20.80 -4.21
C THR A 334 3.85 20.00 -2.91
N LEU A 335 4.77 20.32 -1.99
CA LEU A 335 4.91 19.60 -0.72
C LEU A 335 3.60 19.67 0.10
N PRO A 336 3.11 18.55 0.64
CA PRO A 336 1.84 18.54 1.34
C PRO A 336 1.82 19.44 2.58
N ALA A 337 0.68 20.10 2.81
CA ALA A 337 0.48 21.03 3.91
C ALA A 337 -0.01 20.36 5.20
N TYR A 338 -0.67 19.21 5.10
CA TYR A 338 -1.16 18.43 6.23
C TYR A 338 -0.01 17.97 7.15
N ARG A 339 -0.36 17.58 8.38
CA ARG A 339 0.61 17.13 9.38
C ARG A 339 1.00 15.67 9.16
N PHE A 340 2.27 15.38 9.36
CA PHE A 340 2.88 14.07 9.17
C PHE A 340 2.83 13.23 10.45
N SER A 341 2.65 13.86 11.61
CA SER A 341 2.52 13.18 12.90
C SER A 341 1.48 12.04 12.87
N GLY A 342 1.92 10.84 13.27
CA GLY A 342 1.09 9.62 13.27
C GLY A 342 0.86 8.98 11.89
N LEU A 343 1.24 9.62 10.79
CA LEU A 343 1.07 9.12 9.42
C LEU A 343 2.40 8.69 8.78
N TYR A 344 3.45 9.49 8.95
CA TYR A 344 4.79 9.22 8.43
C TYR A 344 5.73 8.76 9.54
N ALA A 345 6.50 7.70 9.28
CA ALA A 345 7.58 7.25 10.15
C ALA A 345 8.82 8.18 10.08
N GLY A 346 8.95 8.93 8.99
CA GLY A 346 9.94 9.98 8.86
C GLY A 346 10.09 10.51 7.44
N VAL A 347 11.03 11.44 7.29
CA VAL A 347 11.38 12.12 6.05
C VAL A 347 12.84 11.82 5.72
N ILE A 348 13.13 11.52 4.46
CA ILE A 348 14.50 11.40 3.92
C ILE A 348 14.64 12.44 2.81
N THR A 349 15.69 13.26 2.85
CA THR A 349 16.05 14.13 1.73
C THR A 349 17.22 13.53 0.97
N TRP A 350 17.08 13.36 -0.34
CA TRP A 350 18.21 13.06 -1.24
C TRP A 350 18.32 14.15 -2.30
N MET A 351 18.97 15.25 -1.91
CA MET A 351 19.16 16.44 -2.74
C MET A 351 20.61 16.90 -2.63
N THR A 352 21.31 16.92 -3.76
CA THR A 352 22.73 17.20 -3.90
C THR A 352 23.04 18.54 -4.56
N SER A 353 22.08 19.18 -5.24
CA SER A 353 22.20 20.52 -5.83
C SER A 353 22.13 21.67 -4.82
N GLY A 354 21.97 21.37 -3.53
CA GLY A 354 21.84 22.37 -2.47
C GLY A 354 20.39 22.80 -2.23
N PRO A 355 20.15 23.96 -1.60
CA PRO A 355 18.79 24.41 -1.30
C PRO A 355 17.91 24.55 -2.55
N PRO A 356 16.61 24.21 -2.47
CA PRO A 356 15.66 24.38 -3.56
C PRO A 356 15.43 25.85 -3.91
N GLN A 357 14.73 26.12 -5.01
CA GLN A 357 14.44 27.49 -5.46
C GLN A 357 13.70 28.31 -4.40
N ASP A 358 12.67 27.73 -3.77
CA ASP A 358 12.00 28.32 -2.61
C ASP A 358 12.55 27.72 -1.30
N ALA A 359 13.79 28.11 -0.97
CA ALA A 359 14.44 27.65 0.25
C ALA A 359 13.69 28.07 1.53
N SER A 360 12.96 29.18 1.52
CA SER A 360 12.22 29.65 2.70
C SER A 360 11.02 28.74 3.00
N ALA A 361 10.21 28.44 1.98
CA ALA A 361 9.10 27.50 2.12
C ALA A 361 9.59 26.11 2.52
N PHE A 362 10.68 25.64 1.91
CA PHE A 362 11.29 24.35 2.25
C PHE A 362 11.79 24.29 3.70
N ASN A 363 12.54 25.29 4.16
CA ASN A 363 13.04 25.33 5.54
C ASN A 363 11.89 25.41 6.56
N SER A 364 10.84 26.18 6.24
CA SER A 364 9.61 26.24 7.05
C SER A 364 8.91 24.87 7.11
N TRP A 365 8.82 24.18 5.97
CA TRP A 365 8.23 22.84 5.89
C TRP A 365 9.02 21.82 6.72
N ILE A 366 10.36 21.81 6.62
CA ILE A 366 11.23 20.97 7.46
C ILE A 366 11.05 21.34 8.95
N GLY A 367 10.98 22.63 9.28
CA GLY A 367 10.72 23.12 10.63
C GLY A 367 9.44 22.54 11.22
N LYS A 368 8.34 22.52 10.46
CA LYS A 368 7.06 21.93 10.89
C LYS A 368 7.18 20.44 11.19
N ARG A 369 7.94 19.67 10.38
CA ARG A 369 8.19 18.24 10.66
C ARG A 369 8.96 18.04 11.95
N LEU A 370 9.93 18.91 12.25
CA LEU A 370 10.67 18.90 13.51
C LEU A 370 9.77 19.27 14.70
N ASP A 371 8.85 20.23 14.53
CA ASP A 371 7.86 20.61 15.56
C ASP A 371 6.92 19.44 15.88
N GLU A 372 6.52 18.69 14.86
CA GLU A 372 5.71 17.47 14.96
C GLU A 372 6.47 16.24 15.50
N GLN A 373 7.77 16.38 15.79
CA GLN A 373 8.67 15.29 16.18
C GLN A 373 8.82 14.16 15.15
N VAL A 374 8.55 14.44 13.87
CA VAL A 374 8.77 13.51 12.76
C VAL A 374 10.27 13.48 12.42
N PRO A 375 10.94 12.31 12.47
CA PRO A 375 12.37 12.20 12.16
C PRO A 375 12.70 12.67 10.74
N VAL A 376 13.80 13.43 10.58
CA VAL A 376 14.29 13.94 9.29
C VAL A 376 15.73 13.47 9.06
N VAL A 377 15.96 12.77 7.96
CA VAL A 377 17.29 12.29 7.54
C VAL A 377 17.76 13.07 6.32
N PHE A 378 18.94 13.69 6.44
CA PHE A 378 19.65 14.29 5.32
C PHE A 378 20.64 13.28 4.74
N PHE A 379 20.39 12.83 3.51
CA PHE A 379 21.12 11.76 2.87
C PHE A 379 21.83 12.25 1.60
N SER A 380 23.11 11.93 1.46
CA SER A 380 24.01 12.35 0.37
C SER A 380 24.33 13.85 0.35
N GLY A 381 23.32 14.72 0.47
CA GLY A 381 23.49 16.17 0.53
C GLY A 381 22.77 16.81 1.73
N LEU A 382 23.10 18.08 1.96
CA LEU A 382 22.48 18.94 2.97
C LEU A 382 21.92 20.21 2.30
N PRO A 383 20.65 20.20 1.85
CA PRO A 383 20.00 21.32 1.16
C PRO A 383 19.58 22.45 2.11
N ILE A 384 20.27 22.62 3.24
CA ILE A 384 20.00 23.65 4.26
C ILE A 384 21.19 24.60 4.39
N GLN A 385 20.93 25.89 4.22
CA GLN A 385 21.87 26.98 4.51
C GLN A 385 21.37 27.93 5.60
N ASP A 386 20.10 27.82 6.01
CA ASP A 386 19.54 28.65 7.05
C ASP A 386 20.23 28.40 8.40
N THR A 387 20.83 29.44 8.96
CA THR A 387 21.67 29.32 10.16
C THR A 387 20.85 29.00 11.41
N LEU A 388 19.60 29.45 11.49
CA LEU A 388 18.73 29.16 12.63
C LEU A 388 18.33 27.69 12.64
N LEU A 389 17.96 27.15 11.48
CA LEU A 389 17.63 25.75 11.30
C LEU A 389 18.84 24.85 11.54
N LEU A 390 20.03 25.19 11.03
CA LEU A 390 21.26 24.45 11.33
C LEU A 390 21.57 24.41 12.83
N LYS A 391 21.44 25.56 13.53
CA LYS A 391 21.60 25.61 14.99
C LYS A 391 20.55 24.77 15.71
N ARG A 392 19.29 24.78 15.26
CA ARG A 392 18.21 23.93 15.78
C ARG A 392 18.53 22.45 15.63
N LEU A 393 19.18 22.07 14.52
CA LEU A 393 19.67 20.69 14.27
C LEU A 393 20.94 20.35 15.07
N GLY A 394 21.52 21.31 15.80
CA GLY A 394 22.79 21.13 16.53
C GLY A 394 24.01 21.06 15.60
N LEU A 395 23.92 21.67 14.42
CA LEU A 395 24.96 21.65 13.39
C LEU A 395 25.57 23.04 13.19
N ASN A 396 26.86 23.07 12.88
CA ASN A 396 27.55 24.24 12.37
C ASN A 396 28.17 23.91 11.00
N ARG A 397 27.83 24.72 10.00
CA ARG A 397 28.33 24.58 8.63
C ARG A 397 29.39 25.64 8.35
N ALA A 398 30.62 25.19 8.16
CA ALA A 398 31.73 26.07 7.78
C ALA A 398 31.80 26.25 6.25
N ALA A 399 32.67 27.14 5.80
CA ALA A 399 32.98 27.29 4.38
C ALA A 399 33.53 25.98 3.78
N PRO A 400 33.33 25.73 2.47
CA PRO A 400 33.93 24.59 1.79
C PRO A 400 35.44 24.56 2.01
N ILE A 401 35.98 23.37 2.25
CA ILE A 401 37.41 23.17 2.45
C ILE A 401 38.09 22.75 1.14
N GLY A 402 39.37 23.09 1.00
CA GLY A 402 40.20 22.58 -0.09
C GLY A 402 40.62 21.12 0.11
N THR A 403 41.36 20.58 -0.86
CA THR A 403 41.95 19.24 -0.73
C THR A 403 43.00 19.24 0.38
N GLN A 404 42.84 18.36 1.37
CA GLN A 404 43.75 18.22 2.49
C GLN A 404 43.71 16.81 3.08
N THR A 405 44.76 16.46 3.83
CA THR A 405 44.81 15.19 4.56
C THR A 405 43.85 15.21 5.74
N LEU A 406 43.03 14.17 5.85
CA LEU A 406 42.13 13.95 6.97
C LEU A 406 42.49 12.65 7.69
N SER A 407 42.31 12.63 9.01
CA SER A 407 42.43 11.42 9.83
C SER A 407 41.08 11.06 10.43
N ILE A 408 40.72 9.78 10.44
CA ILE A 408 39.52 9.29 11.13
C ILE A 408 39.80 9.32 12.63
N THR A 409 39.07 10.15 13.36
CA THR A 409 39.19 10.26 14.82
C THR A 409 38.13 9.47 15.57
N TYR A 410 36.99 9.20 14.93
CA TYR A 410 35.96 8.32 15.46
C TYR A 410 35.17 7.65 14.33
N GLN A 411 34.81 6.37 14.53
CA GLN A 411 33.97 5.61 13.60
C GLN A 411 33.09 4.63 14.39
N ASP A 412 31.79 4.69 14.17
CA ASP A 412 30.83 3.68 14.61
C ASP A 412 30.68 2.59 13.54
N LYS A 413 31.37 1.46 13.74
CA LYS A 413 31.37 0.34 12.80
C LYS A 413 30.01 -0.34 12.64
N ALA A 414 29.05 -0.12 13.55
CA ALA A 414 27.70 -0.63 13.38
C ALA A 414 26.90 0.14 12.32
N LEU A 415 27.33 1.36 11.98
CA LEU A 415 26.64 2.23 11.03
C LEU A 415 27.43 2.48 9.75
N ILE A 416 28.77 2.50 9.82
CA ILE A 416 29.60 2.88 8.67
C ILE A 416 30.95 2.15 8.64
N GLY A 417 31.37 1.77 7.43
CA GLY A 417 32.69 1.22 7.11
C GLY A 417 32.85 -0.27 7.39
N ALA A 418 31.78 -0.97 7.74
CA ALA A 418 31.78 -2.42 8.00
C ALA A 418 30.69 -3.17 7.20
N PHE A 419 30.08 -2.52 6.20
CA PHE A 419 29.03 -3.10 5.35
C PHE A 419 29.61 -3.68 4.04
N GLU A 420 29.66 -2.92 2.93
CA GLU A 420 30.22 -3.41 1.66
C GLU A 420 31.60 -2.82 1.33
N ALA A 421 31.92 -1.64 1.86
CA ALA A 421 33.20 -0.95 1.67
C ALA A 421 33.68 -0.27 2.97
N PRO A 422 35.02 -0.18 3.19
CA PRO A 422 35.57 0.55 4.33
C PRO A 422 35.50 2.07 4.13
N VAL A 423 35.57 2.82 5.22
CA VAL A 423 35.75 4.29 5.15
C VAL A 423 37.16 4.62 4.68
N GLN A 424 37.26 5.53 3.70
CA GLN A 424 38.52 6.15 3.29
C GLN A 424 38.48 7.65 3.55
N PRO A 425 39.47 8.26 4.23
CA PRO A 425 39.48 9.71 4.46
C PRO A 425 39.55 10.48 3.13
N ARG A 426 38.55 11.32 2.87
CA ARG A 426 38.41 12.15 1.66
C ARG A 426 37.96 13.57 2.02
N SER A 427 38.74 14.56 1.61
CA SER A 427 38.36 15.98 1.75
C SER A 427 37.62 16.51 0.53
N ARG A 428 37.79 15.89 -0.65
CA ARG A 428 37.10 16.30 -1.87
C ARG A 428 35.59 16.07 -1.70
N ASP A 429 34.81 17.08 -2.07
CA ASP A 429 33.35 17.10 -1.97
C ASP A 429 32.79 16.94 -0.54
N LEU A 430 33.66 17.03 0.49
CA LEU A 430 33.24 16.99 1.88
C LEU A 430 32.51 18.28 2.26
N THR A 431 31.26 18.14 2.70
CA THR A 431 30.55 19.25 3.34
C THR A 431 31.11 19.48 4.75
N ALA A 432 31.62 20.68 5.02
CA ALA A 432 32.27 21.04 6.27
C ALA A 432 31.26 21.22 7.43
N ILE A 433 30.77 20.11 7.98
CA ILE A 433 29.85 20.07 9.13
C ILE A 433 30.60 19.74 10.41
N SER A 434 30.31 20.50 11.47
CA SER A 434 30.71 20.21 12.85
C SER A 434 29.49 20.21 13.76
N LEU A 435 29.61 19.60 14.94
CA LEU A 435 28.51 19.47 15.89
C LEU A 435 28.59 20.56 16.96
N LEU A 436 27.44 21.15 17.31
CA LEU A 436 27.31 22.03 18.47
C LEU A 436 27.26 21.20 19.78
N PRO A 437 27.58 21.80 20.94
CA PRO A 437 27.42 21.12 22.23
C PRO A 437 25.98 20.62 22.43
N LYS A 438 25.83 19.38 22.93
CA LYS A 438 24.53 18.68 23.03
C LYS A 438 23.82 18.45 21.69
N GLY A 439 24.53 18.58 20.58
CA GLY A 439 24.04 18.25 19.24
C GLY A 439 24.00 16.73 18.99
N PRO A 440 23.88 16.34 17.71
CA PRO A 440 23.86 14.94 17.29
C PRO A 440 25.03 14.11 17.82
N LYS A 441 24.86 12.78 17.92
CA LYS A 441 25.94 11.84 18.19
C LYS A 441 26.64 11.51 16.86
N ALA A 442 27.94 11.79 16.77
CA ALA A 442 28.74 11.41 15.61
C ALA A 442 28.74 9.89 15.39
N ALA A 443 28.65 9.47 14.13
CA ALA A 443 28.95 8.10 13.67
C ALA A 443 30.27 8.06 12.89
N LEU A 444 30.70 9.18 12.30
CA LEU A 444 32.01 9.35 11.70
C LEU A 444 32.53 10.75 12.03
N SER A 445 33.73 10.83 12.61
CA SER A 445 34.46 12.09 12.83
C SER A 445 35.82 12.04 12.17
N LEU A 446 36.18 13.16 11.55
CA LEU A 446 37.43 13.36 10.83
C LEU A 446 38.10 14.62 11.37
N THR A 447 39.42 14.63 11.40
CA THR A 447 40.19 15.81 11.82
C THR A 447 41.25 16.15 10.78
N ALA A 448 41.35 17.43 10.41
CA ALA A 448 42.40 17.97 9.57
C ALA A 448 43.66 18.27 10.39
N ALA A 449 44.78 18.50 9.70
CA ALA A 449 46.07 18.77 10.33
C ALA A 449 46.08 20.05 11.20
N ASP A 450 45.19 21.01 10.91
CA ASP A 450 45.00 22.25 11.67
C ASP A 450 44.10 22.09 12.91
N GLY A 451 43.61 20.87 13.18
CA GLY A 451 42.71 20.55 14.29
C GLY A 451 41.23 20.74 13.99
N GLN A 452 40.86 21.23 12.79
CA GLN A 452 39.45 21.34 12.42
C GLN A 452 38.79 19.96 12.36
N THR A 453 37.62 19.82 12.98
CA THR A 453 36.87 18.56 13.05
C THR A 453 35.64 18.59 12.15
N PHE A 454 35.42 17.52 11.40
CA PHE A 454 34.28 17.31 10.51
C PHE A 454 33.50 16.07 10.90
N VAL A 455 32.17 16.15 10.87
CA VAL A 455 31.25 15.07 11.20
C VAL A 455 30.27 14.88 10.05
N PRO A 456 30.63 14.13 9.00
CA PRO A 456 29.77 13.90 7.84
C PRO A 456 28.64 12.89 8.11
N VAL A 457 28.73 12.11 9.20
CA VAL A 457 27.69 11.15 9.59
C VAL A 457 27.39 11.26 11.07
N ALA A 458 26.12 11.47 11.42
CA ALA A 458 25.64 11.59 12.80
C ALA A 458 24.17 11.19 12.93
N VAL A 459 23.78 10.78 14.14
CA VAL A 459 22.41 10.40 14.52
C VAL A 459 21.95 11.29 15.68
N ALA A 460 20.69 11.70 15.67
CA ALA A 460 20.09 12.58 16.68
C ALA A 460 18.65 12.19 16.98
N GLU A 461 18.05 12.78 18.02
CA GLU A 461 16.62 12.57 18.31
C GLU A 461 15.71 13.06 17.19
N TRP A 462 16.11 14.12 16.48
CA TRP A 462 15.36 14.65 15.35
C TRP A 462 15.56 13.87 14.06
N GLY A 463 16.48 12.89 14.00
CA GLY A 463 16.82 12.23 12.75
C GLY A 463 18.31 11.91 12.59
N GLY A 464 18.88 12.24 11.44
CA GLY A 464 20.31 12.02 11.19
C GLY A 464 20.83 12.69 9.93
N ILE A 465 22.16 12.74 9.81
CA ILE A 465 22.86 13.17 8.60
C ILE A 465 23.80 12.06 8.17
N ALA A 466 23.81 11.73 6.88
CA ALA A 466 24.85 10.94 6.24
C ALA A 466 25.15 11.61 4.90
N LEU A 467 26.36 12.16 4.76
CA LEU A 467 26.72 13.01 3.62
C LEU A 467 27.79 12.37 2.74
N ALA A 468 27.72 12.64 1.44
CA ALA A 468 28.80 12.33 0.51
C ALA A 468 30.12 12.99 0.96
N PRO A 469 31.29 12.39 0.68
CA PRO A 469 31.51 11.16 -0.09
C PRO A 469 31.51 9.87 0.77
N TYR A 470 30.95 9.89 1.99
CA TYR A 470 31.10 8.80 2.97
C TYR A 470 29.98 7.76 2.97
N ILE A 471 29.09 7.82 1.97
CA ILE A 471 27.95 6.91 1.85
C ILE A 471 28.25 5.78 0.88
N LEU A 472 28.84 6.12 -0.27
CA LEU A 472 29.12 5.20 -1.36
C LEU A 472 30.60 5.30 -1.77
N GLU A 473 31.22 4.16 -1.97
CA GLU A 473 32.46 4.02 -2.71
C GLU A 473 32.09 3.85 -4.19
N THR A 474 32.50 4.79 -5.05
CA THR A 474 32.10 4.81 -6.46
C THR A 474 33.33 4.86 -7.35
N ASN A 475 33.32 4.07 -8.42
CA ASN A 475 34.22 4.20 -9.57
C ASN A 475 33.41 4.28 -10.88
N ASN A 476 34.07 4.28 -12.04
CA ASN A 476 33.40 4.44 -13.33
C ASN A 476 32.38 3.33 -13.69
N GLU A 477 32.43 2.19 -13.01
CA GLU A 477 31.61 1.01 -13.36
C GLU A 477 30.74 0.50 -12.20
N ARG A 478 31.09 0.82 -10.94
CA ARG A 478 30.53 0.15 -9.75
C ARG A 478 30.41 1.11 -8.57
N SER A 479 29.40 0.86 -7.76
CA SER A 479 29.17 1.56 -6.49
C SER A 479 28.97 0.55 -5.36
N ARG A 480 29.53 0.81 -4.18
CA ARG A 480 29.36 0.00 -2.96
C ARG A 480 29.01 0.87 -1.78
N TRP A 481 28.18 0.34 -0.90
CA TRP A 481 27.79 1.00 0.34
C TRP A 481 28.94 1.01 1.37
N ILE A 482 29.40 2.21 1.72
CA ILE A 482 30.28 2.43 2.88
C ILE A 482 29.42 2.45 4.15
N LEU A 483 28.30 3.16 4.11
CA LEU A 483 27.28 3.18 5.15
C LEU A 483 26.51 1.85 5.17
N ASP A 484 26.12 1.32 6.32
CA ASP A 484 25.04 0.33 6.38
C ASP A 484 23.70 1.08 6.30
N PRO A 485 23.00 1.07 5.15
CA PRO A 485 21.79 1.86 4.99
C PRO A 485 20.65 1.35 5.89
N PHE A 486 20.60 0.07 6.22
CA PHE A 486 19.55 -0.47 7.11
C PHE A 486 19.76 0.01 8.53
N ALA A 487 20.97 -0.19 9.08
CA ALA A 487 21.27 0.19 10.45
C ALA A 487 21.15 1.71 10.66
N PHE A 488 21.66 2.50 9.71
CA PHE A 488 21.59 3.96 9.78
C PHE A 488 20.15 4.49 9.69
N LEU A 489 19.33 3.99 8.76
CA LEU A 489 17.95 4.44 8.62
C LEU A 489 17.09 4.00 9.81
N GLN A 490 17.27 2.78 10.31
CA GLN A 490 16.57 2.31 11.51
C GLN A 490 16.92 3.16 12.74
N ALA A 491 18.19 3.50 12.94
CA ALA A 491 18.63 4.35 14.04
C ALA A 491 18.15 5.80 13.90
N SER A 492 18.35 6.41 12.72
CA SER A 492 18.05 7.83 12.49
C SER A 492 16.56 8.12 12.42
N LEU A 493 15.78 7.27 11.74
CA LEU A 493 14.33 7.43 11.69
C LEU A 493 13.63 6.82 12.92
N ARG A 494 14.38 6.26 13.87
CA ARG A 494 13.85 5.62 15.09
C ARG A 494 12.78 4.58 14.77
N LEU A 495 13.03 3.78 13.74
CA LEU A 495 12.04 2.83 13.20
C LEU A 495 11.73 1.74 14.24
N PRO A 496 10.46 1.54 14.62
CA PRO A 496 10.10 0.53 15.60
C PRO A 496 10.25 -0.89 15.03
N VAL A 497 10.40 -1.85 15.94
CA VAL A 497 10.25 -3.27 15.61
C VAL A 497 8.77 -3.57 15.43
N GLN A 498 8.37 -3.92 14.21
CA GLN A 498 6.98 -4.18 13.83
C GLN A 498 6.90 -5.26 12.75
N PRO A 499 5.72 -5.90 12.54
CA PRO A 499 5.51 -6.81 11.43
C PRO A 499 5.75 -6.11 10.09
N ARG A 500 6.31 -6.83 9.12
CA ARG A 500 6.62 -6.30 7.79
C ARG A 500 5.90 -7.11 6.73
N PRO A 501 5.02 -6.52 5.91
CA PRO A 501 4.46 -7.24 4.77
C PRO A 501 5.59 -7.70 3.83
N ASP A 502 5.53 -8.95 3.38
CA ASP A 502 6.63 -9.58 2.64
C ASP A 502 6.16 -10.19 1.32
N THR A 503 6.74 -9.71 0.22
CA THR A 503 6.40 -10.12 -1.15
C THR A 503 7.30 -11.21 -1.69
N THR A 504 8.19 -11.79 -0.88
CA THR A 504 9.17 -12.78 -1.34
C THR A 504 8.79 -14.20 -0.99
N THR A 505 7.90 -14.35 0.00
CA THR A 505 7.50 -15.63 0.58
C THR A 505 5.99 -15.68 0.72
N GLU A 506 5.37 -16.80 0.34
CA GLU A 506 3.95 -17.08 0.60
C GLU A 506 3.81 -18.53 1.03
N ASN A 507 2.99 -18.78 2.05
CA ASN A 507 2.83 -20.09 2.68
C ASN A 507 4.18 -20.76 2.93
N GLY A 508 5.12 -20.04 3.54
CA GLY A 508 6.46 -20.52 3.86
C GLY A 508 7.40 -20.77 2.69
N ARG A 509 6.95 -20.73 1.42
CA ARG A 509 7.82 -20.96 0.25
C ARG A 509 8.24 -19.66 -0.41
N ARG A 510 9.45 -19.63 -0.98
CA ARG A 510 9.89 -18.51 -1.82
C ARG A 510 9.00 -18.47 -3.06
N ILE A 511 8.55 -17.28 -3.43
CA ILE A 511 7.72 -17.06 -4.63
C ILE A 511 8.61 -17.14 -5.87
N ALA A 512 8.09 -17.74 -6.95
CA ALA A 512 8.69 -17.73 -8.27
C ALA A 512 7.71 -17.22 -9.33
N THR A 513 8.20 -16.39 -10.25
CA THR A 513 7.46 -15.95 -11.44
C THR A 513 8.33 -16.12 -12.67
N VAL A 514 7.73 -16.50 -13.80
CA VAL A 514 8.39 -16.47 -15.11
C VAL A 514 7.60 -15.53 -16.00
N HIS A 515 8.27 -14.57 -16.64
CA HIS A 515 7.64 -13.77 -17.70
C HIS A 515 8.55 -13.58 -18.91
N ILE A 516 7.92 -13.54 -20.08
CA ILE A 516 8.60 -13.52 -21.38
C ILE A 516 8.10 -12.33 -22.20
N ASP A 517 9.03 -11.44 -22.54
CA ASP A 517 8.77 -10.32 -23.44
C ASP A 517 8.75 -10.77 -24.91
N GLY A 518 7.95 -10.09 -25.71
CA GLY A 518 7.62 -10.49 -27.08
C GLY A 518 8.80 -10.47 -28.06
N ASP A 519 9.93 -9.86 -27.69
CA ASP A 519 11.06 -9.61 -28.58
C ASP A 519 11.64 -10.88 -29.17
N GLY A 520 11.84 -10.86 -30.49
CA GLY A 520 12.50 -11.94 -31.20
C GLY A 520 11.62 -13.16 -31.42
N PHE A 521 10.30 -13.07 -31.24
CA PHE A 521 9.36 -14.15 -31.57
C PHE A 521 9.56 -14.74 -32.99
N PRO A 522 9.77 -13.95 -34.06
CA PRO A 522 10.00 -14.47 -35.41
C PRO A 522 11.46 -14.91 -35.67
N SER A 523 12.36 -14.80 -34.69
CA SER A 523 13.77 -15.21 -34.86
C SER A 523 13.87 -16.73 -35.07
N ARG A 524 14.88 -17.17 -35.82
CA ARG A 524 15.12 -18.61 -36.08
C ARG A 524 16.15 -19.15 -35.09
N ALA A 525 15.85 -20.28 -34.46
CA ALA A 525 16.76 -20.91 -33.51
C ALA A 525 17.87 -21.70 -34.22
N GLU A 526 19.09 -21.62 -33.71
CA GLU A 526 20.27 -22.37 -34.21
C GLU A 526 20.27 -23.82 -33.71
N VAL A 527 19.14 -24.50 -33.88
CA VAL A 527 18.92 -25.92 -33.56
C VAL A 527 18.52 -26.68 -34.83
N ARG A 528 18.48 -28.02 -34.76
CA ARG A 528 18.05 -28.84 -35.90
C ARG A 528 16.64 -28.46 -36.34
N GLY A 529 16.48 -28.17 -37.64
CA GLY A 529 15.19 -27.78 -38.22
C GLY A 529 14.85 -26.28 -38.12
N THR A 530 15.70 -25.49 -37.47
CA THR A 530 15.60 -24.02 -37.38
C THR A 530 14.17 -23.49 -37.13
N PRO A 531 13.48 -23.97 -36.07
CA PRO A 531 12.15 -23.47 -35.72
C PRO A 531 12.20 -21.98 -35.35
N TYR A 532 11.03 -21.32 -35.40
CA TYR A 532 10.88 -20.00 -34.83
C TYR A 532 11.08 -20.04 -33.31
N ALA A 533 11.65 -18.98 -32.74
CA ALA A 533 11.90 -18.83 -31.32
C ALA A 533 10.62 -18.99 -30.48
N GLY A 534 9.49 -18.48 -30.97
CA GLY A 534 8.17 -18.70 -30.36
C GLY A 534 7.83 -20.17 -30.12
N LYS A 535 8.12 -21.03 -31.12
CA LYS A 535 7.89 -22.49 -31.03
C LYS A 535 8.94 -23.16 -30.15
N GLN A 536 10.20 -22.78 -30.29
CA GLN A 536 11.31 -23.31 -29.50
C GLN A 536 11.12 -23.05 -27.99
N VAL A 537 10.71 -21.83 -27.60
CA VAL A 537 10.42 -21.49 -26.20
C VAL A 537 9.28 -22.34 -25.64
N LEU A 538 8.20 -22.52 -26.42
CA LEU A 538 7.07 -23.35 -25.99
C LEU A 538 7.50 -24.79 -25.70
N ASP A 539 8.25 -25.38 -26.63
CA ASP A 539 8.62 -26.80 -26.56
C ASP A 539 9.75 -27.09 -25.58
N ASP A 540 10.78 -26.25 -25.51
CA ASP A 540 11.99 -26.54 -24.73
C ASP A 540 12.02 -25.84 -23.36
N PHE A 541 11.30 -24.72 -23.19
CA PHE A 541 11.31 -23.94 -21.94
C PHE A 541 9.99 -24.04 -21.18
N ILE A 542 8.85 -23.79 -21.82
CA ILE A 542 7.56 -23.72 -21.11
C ILE A 542 7.05 -25.12 -20.77
N ARG A 543 6.81 -25.99 -21.75
CA ARG A 543 6.22 -27.31 -21.56
C ARG A 543 6.98 -28.19 -20.55
N PRO A 544 8.32 -28.35 -20.64
CA PRO A 544 9.06 -29.24 -19.74
C PRO A 544 9.33 -28.70 -18.34
N ASN A 545 9.04 -27.43 -18.04
CA ASN A 545 9.26 -26.85 -16.70
C ASN A 545 7.93 -26.58 -15.96
N PRO A 546 7.85 -26.82 -14.64
CA PRO A 546 6.61 -26.79 -13.87
C PRO A 546 6.23 -25.37 -13.39
N PHE A 547 6.58 -24.34 -14.15
CA PHE A 547 6.32 -22.94 -13.76
C PHE A 547 5.17 -22.35 -14.55
N LEU A 548 4.39 -21.53 -13.86
CA LEU A 548 3.44 -20.62 -14.47
C LEU A 548 4.20 -19.49 -15.14
N THR A 549 3.83 -19.20 -16.39
CA THR A 549 4.57 -18.29 -17.26
C THR A 549 3.62 -17.26 -17.84
N SER A 550 3.89 -15.98 -17.63
CA SER A 550 3.14 -14.91 -18.30
C SER A 550 3.90 -14.48 -19.56
N VAL A 551 3.26 -14.50 -20.72
CA VAL A 551 3.93 -14.34 -22.01
C VAL A 551 3.26 -13.25 -22.82
N SER A 552 4.07 -12.37 -23.39
CA SER A 552 3.62 -11.32 -24.29
C SER A 552 4.08 -11.54 -25.73
N VAL A 553 3.44 -10.85 -26.67
CA VAL A 553 3.87 -10.76 -28.07
C VAL A 553 3.81 -9.32 -28.55
N ILE A 554 4.69 -8.96 -29.47
CA ILE A 554 4.62 -7.68 -30.21
C ILE A 554 3.68 -7.91 -31.40
N GLU A 555 2.52 -7.25 -31.45
CA GLU A 555 1.57 -7.45 -32.57
C GLU A 555 2.23 -7.14 -33.93
N GLY A 556 3.12 -6.14 -33.98
CA GLY A 556 3.85 -5.73 -35.17
C GLY A 556 4.81 -6.79 -35.73
N GLU A 557 5.26 -7.76 -34.93
CA GLU A 557 6.12 -8.84 -35.43
C GLU A 557 5.33 -10.00 -36.04
N ILE A 558 4.09 -10.21 -35.58
CA ILE A 558 3.32 -11.42 -35.87
C ILE A 558 2.11 -11.18 -36.77
N SER A 559 1.57 -9.96 -36.81
CA SER A 559 0.29 -9.70 -37.47
C SER A 559 0.43 -9.40 -38.97
N PRO A 560 -0.63 -9.64 -39.77
CA PRO A 560 -0.68 -9.24 -41.18
C PRO A 560 -0.60 -7.71 -41.41
N ARG A 561 -0.72 -6.91 -40.34
CA ARG A 561 -0.59 -5.44 -40.36
C ARG A 561 0.76 -4.97 -39.80
N GLY A 562 1.64 -5.91 -39.47
CA GLY A 562 2.95 -5.67 -38.88
C GLY A 562 4.06 -5.45 -39.89
N MET A 563 5.30 -5.53 -39.41
CA MET A 563 6.52 -5.37 -40.20
C MET A 563 6.75 -6.53 -41.17
N PHE A 564 6.28 -7.74 -40.84
CA PHE A 564 6.49 -8.95 -41.63
C PHE A 564 5.16 -9.66 -42.00
N PRO A 565 4.28 -9.02 -42.80
CA PRO A 565 2.92 -9.52 -43.03
C PRO A 565 2.87 -10.90 -43.69
N PHE A 566 3.92 -11.28 -44.44
CA PHE A 566 4.03 -12.59 -45.08
C PHE A 566 4.31 -13.73 -44.09
N LEU A 567 4.94 -13.44 -42.94
CA LEU A 567 5.20 -14.43 -41.89
C LEU A 567 3.98 -14.71 -41.01
N ALA A 568 2.97 -13.82 -41.01
CA ALA A 568 1.81 -13.92 -40.12
C ALA A 568 1.07 -15.26 -40.22
N ARG A 569 0.98 -15.84 -41.43
CA ARG A 569 0.36 -17.15 -41.66
C ARG A 569 1.07 -18.30 -40.93
N GLU A 570 2.36 -18.14 -40.63
CA GLU A 570 3.15 -19.11 -39.86
C GLU A 570 3.21 -18.75 -38.37
N LEU A 571 3.30 -17.46 -38.04
CA LEU A 571 3.51 -16.98 -36.66
C LEU A 571 2.23 -16.95 -35.82
N GLU A 572 1.07 -16.56 -36.38
CA GLU A 572 -0.18 -16.55 -35.61
C GLU A 572 -0.58 -17.95 -35.10
N PRO A 573 -0.50 -19.04 -35.88
CA PRO A 573 -0.74 -20.39 -35.35
C PRO A 573 0.18 -20.77 -34.19
N ILE A 574 1.46 -20.38 -34.24
CA ILE A 574 2.42 -20.63 -33.15
C ILE A 574 2.02 -19.82 -31.90
N ALA A 575 1.64 -18.55 -32.06
CA ALA A 575 1.18 -17.72 -30.95
C ALA A 575 -0.11 -18.26 -30.32
N ARG A 576 -1.05 -18.78 -31.13
CA ARG A 576 -2.25 -19.48 -30.65
C ARG A 576 -1.91 -20.75 -29.87
N GLU A 577 -0.98 -21.56 -30.38
CA GLU A 577 -0.53 -22.78 -29.69
C GLU A 577 0.11 -22.46 -28.34
N LEU A 578 0.96 -21.43 -28.30
CA LEU A 578 1.59 -20.91 -27.09
C LEU A 578 0.55 -20.42 -26.08
N PHE A 579 -0.38 -19.55 -26.49
CA PHE A 579 -1.41 -19.01 -25.59
C PHE A 579 -2.46 -20.03 -25.19
N ALA A 580 -2.63 -21.13 -25.93
CA ALA A 580 -3.51 -22.23 -25.53
C ALA A 580 -2.94 -23.07 -24.37
N ASP A 581 -1.62 -23.05 -24.13
CA ASP A 581 -1.01 -23.84 -23.05
C ASP A 581 -1.55 -23.41 -21.67
N PRO A 582 -2.00 -24.34 -20.81
CA PRO A 582 -2.65 -23.99 -19.54
C PRO A 582 -1.72 -23.29 -18.55
N LYS A 583 -0.39 -23.41 -18.69
CA LYS A 583 0.58 -22.68 -17.83
C LYS A 583 0.79 -21.24 -18.28
N VAL A 584 0.34 -20.88 -19.48
CA VAL A 584 0.59 -19.56 -20.07
C VAL A 584 -0.53 -18.57 -19.74
N GLU A 585 -0.14 -17.42 -19.17
CA GLU A 585 -1.00 -16.24 -19.04
C GLU A 585 -0.67 -15.21 -20.11
N VAL A 586 -1.70 -14.62 -20.73
CA VAL A 586 -1.55 -13.78 -21.92
C VAL A 586 -1.28 -12.31 -21.56
N ALA A 587 -0.27 -11.72 -22.18
CA ALA A 587 0.08 -10.31 -22.11
C ALA A 587 0.29 -9.71 -23.52
N THR A 588 0.32 -8.38 -23.60
CA THR A 588 0.74 -7.64 -24.81
C THR A 588 2.10 -6.99 -24.59
N HIS A 589 2.94 -6.98 -25.64
CA HIS A 589 4.17 -6.19 -25.69
C HIS A 589 4.01 -5.02 -26.69
N THR A 590 2.81 -4.44 -26.65
CA THR A 590 2.32 -3.36 -27.50
C THR A 590 2.21 -3.72 -28.99
N PHE A 591 1.95 -2.72 -29.83
CA PHE A 591 1.83 -2.90 -31.28
C PHE A 591 3.17 -2.77 -31.97
N SER A 592 3.85 -1.64 -31.78
CA SER A 592 5.04 -1.29 -32.56
C SER A 592 6.34 -1.37 -31.79
N HIS A 593 6.31 -1.87 -30.55
CA HIS A 593 7.46 -1.89 -29.64
C HIS A 593 8.15 -0.50 -29.57
N PRO A 594 7.53 0.51 -28.94
CA PRO A 594 8.22 1.76 -28.69
C PRO A 594 9.53 1.53 -27.91
N PHE A 595 10.66 1.89 -28.52
CA PHE A 595 11.97 1.80 -27.85
C PHE A 595 12.12 2.85 -26.75
N PHE A 596 11.35 3.93 -26.85
CA PHE A 596 11.24 4.99 -25.84
C PHE A 596 9.77 5.25 -25.54
N MET A 597 9.36 4.99 -24.30
CA MET A 597 7.98 5.16 -23.86
C MET A 597 7.59 6.63 -23.63
N GLN A 598 8.58 7.52 -23.64
CA GLN A 598 8.41 8.98 -23.61
C GLN A 598 9.32 9.64 -24.67
N PRO A 599 8.98 9.50 -25.98
CA PRO A 599 9.89 9.84 -27.07
C PRO A 599 10.27 11.33 -27.08
N GLU A 600 9.35 12.22 -26.73
CA GLU A 600 9.64 13.67 -26.67
C GLU A 600 10.60 14.05 -25.55
N GLN A 601 10.62 13.30 -24.44
CA GLN A 601 11.63 13.48 -23.40
C GLN A 601 12.96 12.85 -23.80
N ALA A 602 12.93 11.67 -24.43
CA ALA A 602 14.13 10.98 -24.89
C ALA A 602 14.92 11.85 -25.90
N LYS A 603 14.23 12.53 -26.82
CA LYS A 603 14.83 13.46 -27.80
C LYS A 603 15.57 14.65 -27.18
N LYS A 604 15.26 15.01 -25.93
CA LYS A 604 15.93 16.10 -25.20
C LYS A 604 17.22 15.66 -24.52
N ARG A 605 17.51 14.36 -24.47
CA ARG A 605 18.74 13.84 -23.87
C ARG A 605 19.93 14.29 -24.71
N GLU A 606 21.03 14.68 -24.05
CA GLU A 606 22.27 14.98 -24.75
C GLU A 606 22.74 13.77 -25.57
N ASN A 607 23.19 14.02 -26.80
CA ASN A 607 23.64 12.99 -27.74
C ASN A 607 22.58 11.90 -28.05
N PHE A 608 21.30 12.24 -28.00
CA PHE A 608 20.24 11.31 -28.37
C PHE A 608 20.37 10.87 -29.85
N ASN A 609 20.77 9.62 -30.06
CA ASN A 609 20.84 8.97 -31.36
C ASN A 609 20.20 7.58 -31.29
N PRO A 610 18.94 7.42 -31.70
CA PRO A 610 18.23 6.16 -31.59
C PRO A 610 18.61 5.21 -32.75
N GLU A 611 19.48 4.23 -32.48
CA GLU A 611 20.00 3.26 -33.48
C GLU A 611 18.89 2.56 -34.28
N TYR A 612 17.80 2.17 -33.61
CA TYR A 612 16.66 1.47 -34.22
C TYR A 612 15.44 2.37 -34.45
N GLY A 613 15.60 3.69 -34.34
CA GLY A 613 14.49 4.65 -34.34
C GLY A 613 13.70 4.67 -33.02
N LEU A 614 12.51 5.26 -33.03
CA LEU A 614 11.67 5.41 -31.83
C LEU A 614 10.74 4.21 -31.58
N LYS A 615 10.49 3.41 -32.62
CA LYS A 615 9.63 2.23 -32.64
C LYS A 615 9.97 1.40 -33.89
N MET A 616 9.41 0.20 -33.98
CA MET A 616 9.44 -0.62 -35.19
C MET A 616 8.88 0.14 -36.41
N ALA A 617 9.54 -0.02 -37.57
CA ALA A 617 9.19 0.64 -38.82
C ALA A 617 8.01 -0.05 -39.55
N ILE A 618 6.84 -0.08 -38.91
CA ILE A 618 5.62 -0.67 -39.45
C ILE A 618 5.02 0.25 -40.54
N PRO A 619 4.74 -0.27 -41.76
CA PRO A 619 4.14 0.53 -42.83
C PRO A 619 2.81 1.16 -42.44
N GLY A 620 2.65 2.47 -42.73
CA GLY A 620 1.41 3.21 -42.46
C GLY A 620 1.20 3.62 -40.99
N TYR A 621 2.18 3.41 -40.13
CA TYR A 621 2.15 3.83 -38.73
C TYR A 621 3.39 4.69 -38.43
N ASP A 622 3.30 6.00 -38.67
CA ASP A 622 4.47 6.89 -38.59
C ASP A 622 4.66 7.57 -37.22
N LYS A 623 3.61 7.59 -36.39
CA LYS A 623 3.61 8.20 -35.05
C LYS A 623 3.13 7.20 -34.01
N ILE A 624 3.77 7.22 -32.83
CA ILE A 624 3.36 6.39 -31.70
C ILE A 624 2.04 6.94 -31.14
N ASP A 625 0.99 6.13 -31.21
CA ASP A 625 -0.30 6.35 -30.56
C ASP A 625 -0.47 5.32 -29.44
N PHE A 626 -0.35 5.77 -28.19
CA PHE A 626 -0.44 4.87 -27.04
C PHE A 626 -1.81 4.20 -26.86
N ARG A 627 -2.90 4.75 -27.42
CA ARG A 627 -4.18 4.03 -27.45
C ARG A 627 -4.10 2.84 -28.40
N ARG A 628 -3.48 3.01 -29.57
CA ARG A 628 -3.25 1.93 -30.53
C ARG A 628 -2.27 0.88 -29.97
N GLU A 629 -1.22 1.32 -29.29
CA GLU A 629 -0.24 0.45 -28.64
C GLU A 629 -0.88 -0.46 -27.58
N ILE A 630 -1.78 0.10 -26.76
CA ILE A 630 -2.35 -0.60 -25.59
C ILE A 630 -3.67 -1.29 -25.95
N PHE A 631 -4.72 -0.53 -26.28
CA PHE A 631 -6.05 -1.07 -26.56
C PHE A 631 -6.04 -1.88 -27.86
N GLY A 632 -5.43 -1.34 -28.91
CA GLY A 632 -5.40 -2.01 -30.21
C GLY A 632 -4.66 -3.35 -30.18
N SER A 633 -3.50 -3.43 -29.54
CA SER A 633 -2.73 -4.68 -29.42
C SER A 633 -3.44 -5.70 -28.52
N ARG A 634 -3.98 -5.26 -27.37
CA ARG A 634 -4.84 -6.08 -26.52
C ARG A 634 -5.99 -6.71 -27.30
N ASP A 635 -6.72 -5.89 -28.05
CA ASP A 635 -7.92 -6.31 -28.79
C ASP A 635 -7.57 -7.26 -29.93
N TYR A 636 -6.47 -7.00 -30.65
CA TYR A 636 -5.97 -7.91 -31.67
C TYR A 636 -5.65 -9.29 -31.08
N ILE A 637 -4.88 -9.35 -29.98
CA ILE A 637 -4.53 -10.62 -29.34
C ILE A 637 -5.80 -11.35 -28.88
N ASN A 638 -6.71 -10.64 -28.19
CA ASN A 638 -7.99 -11.20 -27.72
C ASN A 638 -8.86 -11.77 -28.85
N GLN A 639 -8.86 -11.14 -30.02
CA GLN A 639 -9.71 -11.55 -31.15
C GLN A 639 -9.07 -12.61 -32.04
N GLN A 640 -7.74 -12.57 -32.21
CA GLN A 640 -7.06 -13.36 -33.24
C GLN A 640 -6.21 -14.50 -32.68
N LEU A 641 -5.71 -14.38 -31.45
CA LEU A 641 -4.69 -15.27 -30.89
C LEU A 641 -5.12 -16.04 -29.64
N THR A 642 -6.18 -15.62 -28.97
CA THR A 642 -6.69 -16.29 -27.77
C THR A 642 -8.22 -16.41 -27.80
N THR A 643 -8.80 -16.97 -26.74
CA THR A 643 -10.24 -17.12 -26.54
C THR A 643 -10.73 -16.21 -25.40
N PRO A 644 -12.05 -15.96 -25.29
CA PRO A 644 -12.61 -15.17 -24.19
C PRO A 644 -12.26 -15.68 -22.78
N GLU A 645 -11.97 -16.98 -22.64
CA GLU A 645 -11.58 -17.60 -21.38
C GLU A 645 -10.13 -17.29 -20.97
N LYS A 646 -9.28 -16.89 -21.91
CA LYS A 646 -7.87 -16.52 -21.68
C LYS A 646 -7.55 -15.13 -22.23
N PRO A 647 -8.19 -14.06 -21.73
CA PRO A 647 -7.95 -12.71 -22.23
C PRO A 647 -6.55 -12.22 -21.88
N VAL A 648 -6.08 -11.22 -22.62
CA VAL A 648 -4.91 -10.41 -22.26
C VAL A 648 -5.17 -9.74 -20.91
N LYS A 649 -4.28 -9.96 -19.95
CA LYS A 649 -4.38 -9.38 -18.59
C LYS A 649 -3.39 -8.27 -18.31
N MET A 650 -2.32 -8.18 -19.09
CA MET A 650 -1.21 -7.29 -18.81
C MET A 650 -0.60 -6.66 -20.05
N VAL A 651 0.04 -5.51 -19.86
CA VAL A 651 1.05 -4.97 -20.75
C VAL A 651 2.44 -5.13 -20.13
N PHE A 652 3.35 -5.70 -20.90
CA PHE A 652 4.78 -5.70 -20.59
C PHE A 652 5.38 -4.50 -21.32
N TRP A 653 5.99 -3.56 -20.59
CA TRP A 653 6.46 -2.32 -21.21
C TRP A 653 7.70 -2.59 -22.08
N PRO A 654 7.69 -2.18 -23.36
CA PRO A 654 8.81 -2.36 -24.27
C PRO A 654 9.88 -1.29 -24.09
N GLY A 655 11.02 -1.51 -24.74
CA GLY A 655 12.10 -0.52 -24.86
C GLY A 655 12.68 -0.11 -23.51
N ASP A 656 12.72 1.19 -23.23
CA ASP A 656 13.20 1.71 -21.94
C ASP A 656 12.26 1.40 -20.77
N ALA A 657 11.05 0.90 -21.01
CA ALA A 657 10.06 0.52 -20.00
C ALA A 657 9.71 1.66 -19.02
N LEU A 658 9.73 2.91 -19.50
CA LEU A 658 9.47 4.11 -18.70
C LEU A 658 8.22 4.86 -19.19
N PRO A 659 7.01 4.28 -19.10
CA PRO A 659 5.77 4.93 -19.50
C PRO A 659 5.52 6.21 -18.69
N SER A 660 4.83 7.16 -19.33
CA SER A 660 4.28 8.33 -18.64
C SER A 660 3.12 7.95 -17.74
N ALA A 661 2.76 8.81 -16.78
CA ALA A 661 1.57 8.63 -15.95
C ALA A 661 0.30 8.46 -16.81
N ALA A 662 0.13 9.25 -17.87
CA ALA A 662 -0.99 9.12 -18.80
C ALA A 662 -1.01 7.75 -19.51
N THR A 663 0.17 7.23 -19.89
CA THR A 663 0.29 5.91 -20.53
C THR A 663 -0.03 4.76 -19.56
N ILE A 664 0.40 4.87 -18.29
CA ILE A 664 0.04 3.93 -17.23
C ILE A 664 -1.47 3.93 -17.02
N LYS A 665 -2.09 5.11 -16.98
CA LYS A 665 -3.55 5.24 -16.86
C LYS A 665 -4.27 4.54 -18.02
N LEU A 666 -3.77 4.65 -19.26
CA LEU A 666 -4.36 3.94 -20.40
C LEU A 666 -4.32 2.41 -20.22
N ALA A 667 -3.30 1.85 -19.58
CA ALA A 667 -3.25 0.42 -19.27
C ALA A 667 -4.35 0.02 -18.27
N TYR A 668 -4.50 0.76 -17.18
CA TYR A 668 -5.56 0.52 -16.20
C TYR A 668 -6.96 0.71 -16.79
N ASP A 669 -7.18 1.76 -17.61
CA ASP A 669 -8.43 1.99 -18.32
C ASP A 669 -8.73 0.87 -19.35
N ALA A 670 -7.69 0.18 -19.84
CA ALA A 670 -7.81 -1.02 -20.67
C ALA A 670 -8.03 -2.31 -19.87
N GLY A 671 -8.16 -2.24 -18.54
CA GLY A 671 -8.27 -3.41 -17.68
C GLY A 671 -6.99 -4.25 -17.60
N LEU A 672 -5.83 -3.65 -17.92
CA LEU A 672 -4.54 -4.31 -17.92
C LEU A 672 -3.71 -3.90 -16.71
N LYS A 673 -3.12 -4.88 -16.03
CA LYS A 673 -1.97 -4.62 -15.14
C LYS A 673 -0.72 -4.34 -15.99
N ASN A 674 0.33 -3.83 -15.38
CA ASN A 674 1.54 -3.44 -16.11
C ASN A 674 2.82 -3.82 -15.36
N VAL A 675 3.86 -4.23 -16.08
CA VAL A 675 5.17 -4.59 -15.50
C VAL A 675 6.30 -4.26 -16.48
N ASN A 676 7.54 -4.25 -15.96
CA ASN A 676 8.84 -3.92 -16.58
C ASN A 676 9.37 -2.55 -16.16
N GLY A 677 10.69 -2.40 -16.32
CA GLY A 677 11.49 -1.28 -15.82
C GLY A 677 12.32 -1.67 -14.59
N ALA A 678 13.20 -0.75 -14.18
CA ALA A 678 14.24 -0.96 -13.17
C ALA A 678 15.26 -2.05 -13.52
N GLU A 679 16.37 -2.11 -12.79
CA GLU A 679 17.56 -2.87 -13.21
C GLU A 679 18.15 -3.70 -12.06
N THR A 680 17.30 -4.40 -11.29
CA THR A 680 17.81 -5.23 -10.19
C THR A 680 18.71 -6.35 -10.72
N MET A 681 20.02 -6.26 -10.48
CA MET A 681 21.05 -7.19 -10.92
C MET A 681 22.22 -7.21 -9.92
N LEU A 682 22.48 -8.37 -9.33
CA LEU A 682 23.61 -8.60 -8.44
C LEU A 682 24.35 -9.86 -8.89
N THR A 683 25.66 -9.78 -9.06
CA THR A 683 26.49 -10.95 -9.44
C THR A 683 27.61 -11.14 -8.43
N LYS A 684 28.24 -12.31 -8.38
CA LYS A 684 29.43 -12.51 -7.53
C LYS A 684 30.58 -11.57 -7.90
N ALA A 685 30.63 -11.10 -9.15
CA ALA A 685 31.58 -10.09 -9.60
C ALA A 685 31.24 -8.67 -9.10
N ASN A 686 29.96 -8.37 -8.87
CA ASN A 686 29.48 -7.11 -8.30
C ASN A 686 28.37 -7.35 -7.25
N PRO A 687 28.73 -7.86 -6.04
CA PRO A 687 27.77 -8.28 -5.03
C PRO A 687 27.36 -7.09 -4.14
N SER A 688 26.76 -6.07 -4.74
CA SER A 688 26.44 -4.80 -4.08
C SER A 688 24.93 -4.54 -4.09
N LEU A 689 24.37 -4.12 -2.95
CA LEU A 689 22.97 -3.71 -2.87
C LEU A 689 22.69 -2.40 -3.61
N THR A 690 23.70 -1.72 -4.16
CA THR A 690 23.45 -0.62 -5.12
C THR A 690 22.80 -1.12 -6.41
N GLY A 691 22.87 -2.43 -6.71
CA GLY A 691 22.13 -3.07 -7.80
C GLY A 691 20.73 -3.54 -7.43
N LEU A 692 20.16 -3.11 -6.29
CA LEU A 692 18.80 -3.46 -5.86
C LEU A 692 17.85 -2.27 -6.05
N ASN A 693 17.15 -2.23 -7.18
CA ASN A 693 16.13 -1.20 -7.45
C ASN A 693 14.81 -1.53 -6.73
N PRO A 694 13.91 -0.55 -6.47
CA PRO A 694 12.58 -0.80 -5.90
C PRO A 694 11.69 -1.73 -6.74
N LEU A 695 10.60 -2.22 -6.15
CA LEU A 695 9.61 -3.07 -6.82
C LEU A 695 8.54 -2.28 -7.59
N LEU A 696 8.36 -1.00 -7.28
CA LEU A 696 7.32 -0.17 -7.90
C LEU A 696 7.67 1.32 -7.94
N ARG A 697 6.95 2.06 -8.79
CA ARG A 697 6.97 3.52 -8.90
C ARG A 697 5.53 4.05 -8.88
N PRO A 698 5.14 4.82 -7.85
CA PRO A 698 3.84 5.50 -7.87
C PRO A 698 3.84 6.65 -8.88
N THR A 699 2.74 6.82 -9.59
CA THR A 699 2.50 7.95 -10.52
C THR A 699 1.05 8.42 -10.39
N GLU A 700 0.74 9.63 -10.89
CA GLU A 700 -0.64 10.14 -10.93
C GLU A 700 -1.58 9.24 -11.76
N GLY A 701 -1.05 8.42 -12.67
CA GLY A 701 -1.82 7.48 -13.47
C GLY A 701 -2.04 6.11 -12.82
N GLY A 702 -1.50 5.89 -11.61
CA GLY A 702 -1.47 4.61 -10.90
C GLY A 702 -0.05 4.08 -10.70
N LEU A 703 0.07 2.87 -10.15
CA LEU A 703 1.37 2.24 -9.92
C LEU A 703 1.95 1.69 -11.22
N GLN A 704 3.23 1.94 -11.48
CA GLN A 704 4.04 1.07 -12.33
C GLN A 704 4.71 0.03 -11.45
N TYR A 705 4.59 -1.24 -11.83
CA TYR A 705 5.35 -2.31 -11.21
C TYR A 705 6.62 -2.59 -12.01
N TYR A 706 7.74 -2.73 -11.32
CA TYR A 706 9.00 -3.07 -11.96
C TYR A 706 9.21 -4.57 -12.02
N ALA A 707 10.04 -5.01 -12.97
CA ALA A 707 10.51 -6.38 -12.96
C ALA A 707 11.38 -6.58 -11.71
N PRO A 708 11.09 -7.55 -10.82
CA PRO A 708 11.83 -7.66 -9.56
C PRO A 708 13.31 -7.99 -9.75
N ILE A 709 13.65 -8.65 -10.87
CA ILE A 709 14.99 -8.96 -11.36
C ILE A 709 14.97 -8.71 -12.88
N ILE A 710 16.01 -8.04 -13.38
CA ILE A 710 16.11 -7.65 -14.81
C ILE A 710 16.36 -8.86 -15.72
N ASN A 711 15.99 -8.71 -16.99
CA ASN A 711 16.14 -9.73 -18.02
C ASN A 711 17.59 -9.97 -18.45
N GLU A 712 17.78 -10.88 -19.41
CA GLU A 712 19.08 -11.31 -19.92
C GLU A 712 19.92 -10.20 -20.55
N ASN A 713 19.32 -9.07 -20.96
CA ASN A 713 20.04 -8.04 -21.71
C ASN A 713 21.24 -7.49 -20.94
N LEU A 714 21.10 -7.20 -19.65
CA LEU A 714 22.21 -6.68 -18.86
C LEU A 714 23.26 -7.76 -18.57
N TYR A 715 22.88 -9.04 -18.51
CA TYR A 715 23.79 -10.16 -18.30
C TYR A 715 24.57 -10.55 -19.58
N THR A 716 24.06 -10.21 -20.76
CA THR A 716 24.66 -10.61 -22.06
C THR A 716 25.12 -9.41 -22.90
N ASN A 717 25.35 -8.25 -22.28
CA ASN A 717 25.78 -7.02 -22.95
C ASN A 717 24.86 -6.61 -24.12
N LEU A 718 23.56 -6.46 -23.84
CA LEU A 718 22.51 -6.16 -24.82
C LEU A 718 22.49 -7.18 -25.96
N TRP A 719 22.50 -8.46 -25.59
CA TRP A 719 22.56 -9.60 -26.51
C TRP A 719 23.78 -9.62 -27.47
N LYS A 720 24.87 -8.91 -27.16
CA LYS A 720 26.14 -8.96 -27.93
C LYS A 720 27.08 -10.08 -27.47
N GLY A 721 26.70 -10.77 -26.40
CA GLY A 721 27.43 -11.90 -25.83
C GLY A 721 28.32 -11.51 -24.64
N PRO A 722 28.81 -12.50 -23.88
CA PRO A 722 28.61 -13.94 -24.10
C PRO A 722 27.17 -14.39 -23.86
N TYR A 723 26.59 -15.17 -24.79
CA TYR A 723 25.17 -15.59 -24.74
C TYR A 723 24.82 -16.53 -23.58
N TYR A 724 25.82 -17.08 -22.88
CA TYR A 724 25.64 -17.85 -21.65
C TYR A 724 25.59 -16.97 -20.39
N GLY A 725 25.86 -15.66 -20.50
CA GLY A 725 26.02 -14.75 -19.37
C GLY A 725 24.78 -14.68 -18.48
N PHE A 726 23.59 -14.94 -19.02
CA PHE A 726 22.36 -14.95 -18.23
C PHE A 726 22.32 -16.03 -17.15
N ARG A 727 23.18 -17.06 -17.21
CA ARG A 727 23.35 -18.01 -16.10
C ARG A 727 23.64 -17.31 -14.77
N ASP A 728 24.29 -16.13 -14.80
CA ASP A 728 24.64 -15.37 -13.61
C ASP A 728 23.41 -14.75 -12.90
N VAL A 729 22.20 -14.87 -13.46
CA VAL A 729 20.95 -14.58 -12.70
C VAL A 729 20.82 -15.47 -11.46
N ILE A 730 21.44 -16.66 -11.47
CA ILE A 730 21.53 -17.53 -10.29
C ILE A 730 22.26 -16.82 -9.14
N ASP A 731 23.33 -16.06 -9.42
CA ASP A 731 23.99 -15.25 -8.40
C ASP A 731 23.04 -14.21 -7.82
N THR A 732 22.20 -13.59 -8.67
CA THR A 732 21.18 -12.64 -8.20
C THR A 732 20.16 -13.33 -7.29
N PHE A 733 19.71 -14.55 -7.63
CA PHE A 733 18.82 -15.32 -6.78
C PHE A 733 19.43 -15.65 -5.41
N GLU A 734 20.72 -15.97 -5.35
CA GLU A 734 21.44 -16.28 -4.11
C GLU A 734 21.66 -15.02 -3.25
N LEU A 735 22.19 -13.95 -3.85
CA LEU A 735 22.55 -12.70 -3.16
C LEU A 735 21.32 -11.91 -2.69
N THR A 736 20.16 -12.14 -3.29
CA THR A 736 18.87 -11.58 -2.84
C THR A 736 18.08 -12.53 -1.94
N ASP A 737 18.61 -13.70 -1.59
CA ASP A 737 18.01 -14.60 -0.59
C ASP A 737 18.74 -14.55 0.75
N SER A 738 20.05 -14.32 0.77
CA SER A 738 20.86 -14.40 1.99
C SER A 738 21.88 -13.25 2.06
N PRO A 739 22.09 -12.63 3.24
CA PRO A 739 21.47 -12.96 4.55
C PRO A 739 20.04 -12.43 4.70
N ARG A 740 19.56 -11.66 3.73
CA ARG A 740 18.22 -11.05 3.73
C ARG A 740 17.49 -11.49 2.47
N ARG A 741 16.27 -12.00 2.60
CA ARG A 741 15.42 -12.28 1.45
C ARG A 741 14.81 -10.97 0.94
N LEU A 742 15.39 -10.45 -0.14
CA LEU A 742 15.04 -9.20 -0.79
C LEU A 742 14.16 -9.45 -2.02
N ARG A 743 14.32 -10.59 -2.73
CA ARG A 743 13.56 -10.93 -3.93
C ARG A 743 13.12 -12.40 -3.94
N GLY A 744 12.03 -12.70 -4.65
CA GLY A 744 11.68 -14.06 -5.05
C GLY A 744 12.59 -14.59 -6.17
N LEU A 745 12.22 -15.73 -6.76
CA LEU A 745 12.85 -16.29 -7.96
C LEU A 745 12.14 -15.76 -9.20
N HIS A 746 12.54 -14.58 -9.68
CA HIS A 746 11.90 -13.93 -10.81
C HIS A 746 12.74 -14.13 -12.07
N LEU A 747 12.25 -14.95 -12.99
CA LEU A 747 12.88 -15.18 -14.29
C LEU A 747 12.19 -14.32 -15.35
N TYR A 748 12.95 -13.42 -15.95
CA TYR A 748 12.52 -12.50 -16.99
C TYR A 748 13.43 -12.66 -18.20
N TYR A 749 12.90 -12.94 -19.39
CA TYR A 749 13.70 -13.04 -20.61
C TYR A 749 12.89 -12.79 -21.87
N HIS A 750 13.51 -12.82 -23.05
CA HIS A 750 12.87 -12.65 -24.35
C HIS A 750 12.95 -13.92 -25.21
N PHE A 751 12.13 -14.02 -26.27
CA PHE A 751 12.11 -15.21 -27.12
C PHE A 751 13.46 -15.53 -27.77
N TYR A 752 14.26 -14.50 -28.10
CA TYR A 752 15.58 -14.72 -28.67
C TYR A 752 16.56 -15.48 -27.76
N SER A 753 16.30 -15.58 -26.45
CA SER A 753 17.06 -16.47 -25.54
C SER A 753 17.05 -17.95 -25.99
N SER A 754 16.05 -18.35 -26.79
CA SER A 754 15.99 -19.70 -27.36
C SER A 754 16.80 -19.88 -28.65
N THR A 755 17.49 -18.85 -29.15
CA THR A 755 18.09 -18.90 -30.50
C THR A 755 19.54 -19.38 -30.53
N LYS A 756 20.31 -19.16 -29.46
CA LYS A 756 21.75 -19.52 -29.38
C LYS A 756 21.94 -20.73 -28.48
N GLN A 757 22.70 -21.73 -28.94
CA GLN A 757 23.01 -22.96 -28.17
C GLN A 757 23.52 -22.68 -26.74
N ALA A 758 24.41 -21.69 -26.60
CA ALA A 758 24.95 -21.30 -25.31
C ALA A 758 23.87 -20.75 -24.35
N SER A 759 22.91 -19.99 -24.87
CA SER A 759 21.81 -19.45 -24.08
C SER A 759 20.78 -20.54 -23.74
N ILE A 760 20.44 -21.43 -24.68
CA ILE A 760 19.57 -22.60 -24.43
C ILE A 760 20.10 -23.43 -23.26
N LYS A 761 21.42 -23.70 -23.24
CA LYS A 761 22.05 -24.41 -22.12
C LYS A 761 21.94 -23.62 -20.80
N ALA A 762 22.22 -22.32 -20.82
CA ALA A 762 22.09 -21.47 -19.63
C ALA A 762 20.65 -21.45 -19.08
N MET A 763 19.63 -21.38 -19.95
CA MET A 763 18.23 -21.49 -19.55
C MET A 763 17.92 -22.83 -18.88
N GLY A 764 18.49 -23.93 -19.38
CA GLY A 764 18.41 -25.24 -18.73
C GLY A 764 18.98 -25.24 -17.30
N ASP A 765 20.14 -24.61 -17.11
CA ASP A 765 20.77 -24.46 -15.78
C ASP A 765 19.89 -23.62 -14.84
N ILE A 766 19.33 -22.50 -15.33
CA ILE A 766 18.49 -21.58 -14.54
C ILE A 766 17.18 -22.26 -14.11
N TYR A 767 16.45 -22.87 -15.05
CA TYR A 767 15.24 -23.62 -14.71
C TYR A 767 15.53 -24.80 -13.79
N GLY A 768 16.67 -25.48 -14.01
CA GLY A 768 17.17 -26.53 -13.12
C GLY A 768 17.33 -26.03 -11.69
N TYR A 769 18.05 -24.91 -11.51
CA TYR A 769 18.23 -24.26 -10.21
C TYR A 769 16.89 -23.88 -9.57
N MET A 770 15.99 -23.21 -10.29
CA MET A 770 14.68 -22.83 -9.73
C MET A 770 13.88 -24.03 -9.23
N LYS A 771 13.93 -25.18 -9.92
CA LYS A 771 13.24 -26.41 -9.50
C LYS A 771 13.80 -26.96 -8.17
N THR A 772 15.11 -26.89 -7.94
CA THR A 772 15.70 -27.40 -6.69
C THR A 772 15.29 -26.57 -5.47
N GLN A 773 14.90 -25.31 -5.67
CA GLN A 773 14.40 -24.43 -4.60
C GLN A 773 12.95 -24.74 -4.16
N GLN A 774 12.22 -25.58 -4.93
CA GLN A 774 10.81 -25.93 -4.67
C GLN A 774 9.88 -24.74 -4.37
N PRO A 775 9.88 -23.66 -5.18
CA PRO A 775 9.13 -22.45 -4.88
C PRO A 775 7.61 -22.61 -5.02
N MET A 776 6.87 -21.59 -4.59
CA MET A 776 5.49 -21.37 -5.03
C MET A 776 5.52 -20.62 -6.37
N SER A 777 5.04 -21.25 -7.44
CA SER A 777 4.96 -20.61 -8.76
C SER A 777 3.67 -19.81 -8.88
N LEU A 778 3.79 -18.53 -9.24
CA LEU A 778 2.67 -17.64 -9.52
C LEU A 778 2.75 -17.11 -10.95
N TRP A 779 1.60 -16.83 -11.56
CA TRP A 779 1.58 -15.94 -12.72
C TRP A 779 2.01 -14.53 -12.29
N MET A 780 2.58 -13.76 -13.22
CA MET A 780 3.02 -12.41 -12.92
C MET A 780 1.83 -11.54 -12.48
N SER A 781 0.65 -11.70 -13.08
CA SER A 781 -0.52 -10.89 -12.68
C SER A 781 -0.92 -11.12 -11.22
N ASP A 782 -0.84 -12.36 -10.72
CA ASP A 782 -1.10 -12.70 -9.32
C ASP A 782 -0.05 -12.09 -8.39
N TYR A 783 1.22 -12.08 -8.81
CA TYR A 783 2.31 -11.45 -8.08
C TYR A 783 2.14 -9.92 -7.97
N LEU A 784 1.65 -9.25 -9.02
CA LEU A 784 1.42 -7.82 -8.99
C LEU A 784 0.35 -7.40 -7.95
N ASP A 785 -0.65 -8.24 -7.67
CA ASP A 785 -1.61 -7.95 -6.59
C ASP A 785 -0.96 -8.02 -5.20
N ARG A 786 0.08 -8.84 -5.03
CA ARG A 786 0.89 -8.87 -3.79
C ARG A 786 1.75 -7.61 -3.67
N LEU A 787 2.29 -7.10 -4.78
CA LEU A 787 3.00 -5.81 -4.80
C LEU A 787 2.05 -4.64 -4.48
N HIS A 788 0.82 -4.67 -4.99
CA HIS A 788 -0.20 -3.70 -4.60
C HIS A 788 -0.48 -3.76 -3.09
N GLY A 789 -0.62 -4.98 -2.54
CA GLY A 789 -0.74 -5.21 -1.10
C GLY A 789 0.42 -4.64 -0.29
N LEU A 790 1.67 -4.74 -0.75
CA LEU A 790 2.84 -4.15 -0.09
C LEU A 790 2.71 -2.62 0.05
N TYR A 791 2.22 -1.97 -1.02
CA TYR A 791 2.02 -0.52 -1.08
C TYR A 791 0.80 -0.04 -0.27
N GLN A 792 -0.29 -0.80 -0.31
CA GLN A 792 -1.57 -0.38 0.27
C GLN A 792 -1.73 -0.76 1.75
N SER A 793 -1.09 -1.83 2.21
CA SER A 793 -1.33 -2.36 3.56
C SER A 793 -1.05 -1.34 4.66
N SER A 794 -1.82 -1.42 5.74
CA SER A 794 -1.64 -0.59 6.92
C SER A 794 -1.69 -1.43 8.20
N LEU A 795 -0.99 -0.94 9.23
CA LEU A 795 -0.85 -1.59 10.52
C LEU A 795 -1.39 -0.67 11.61
N ALA A 796 -2.06 -1.26 12.60
CA ALA A 796 -2.43 -0.58 13.82
C ALA A 796 -2.17 -1.46 15.04
N ARG A 797 -1.90 -0.83 16.18
CA ARG A 797 -1.89 -1.47 17.49
C ARG A 797 -3.27 -1.35 18.12
N THR A 798 -3.80 -2.46 18.63
CA THR A 798 -5.02 -2.45 19.44
C THR A 798 -4.74 -1.92 20.84
N ALA A 799 -5.80 -1.66 21.62
CA ALA A 799 -5.68 -1.29 23.03
C ALA A 799 -4.91 -2.32 23.88
N ASP A 800 -5.00 -3.61 23.52
CA ASP A 800 -4.31 -4.71 24.19
C ASP A 800 -2.88 -4.92 23.69
N GLY A 801 -2.45 -4.12 22.70
CA GLY A 801 -1.13 -4.23 22.09
C GLY A 801 -1.05 -5.29 21.00
N ASP A 802 -2.15 -5.84 20.51
CA ASP A 802 -2.13 -6.77 19.38
C ASP A 802 -1.98 -6.01 18.05
N TRP A 803 -1.59 -6.72 16.98
CA TRP A 803 -1.38 -6.12 15.66
C TRP A 803 -2.61 -6.32 14.77
N GLN A 804 -3.31 -5.24 14.45
CA GLN A 804 -4.30 -5.22 13.39
C GLN A 804 -3.62 -4.91 12.06
N VAL A 805 -3.91 -5.72 11.04
CA VAL A 805 -3.41 -5.55 9.67
C VAL A 805 -4.59 -5.52 8.73
N ARG A 806 -4.65 -4.51 7.85
CA ARG A 806 -5.67 -4.44 6.78
C ARG A 806 -5.05 -3.96 5.47
N GLY A 807 -5.79 -4.16 4.38
CA GLY A 807 -5.40 -3.71 3.05
C GLY A 807 -4.23 -4.48 2.45
N MET A 808 -4.06 -5.74 2.85
CA MET A 808 -3.06 -6.64 2.27
C MET A 808 -3.42 -7.07 0.84
N ASP A 809 -4.65 -6.83 0.38
CA ASP A 809 -5.14 -7.20 -0.96
C ASP A 809 -4.91 -8.70 -1.25
N ALA A 810 -3.98 -9.09 -2.13
CA ALA A 810 -3.61 -10.50 -2.33
C ALA A 810 -2.34 -10.94 -1.56
N LEU A 811 -1.67 -10.04 -0.84
CA LEU A 811 -0.50 -10.35 -0.03
C LEU A 811 -0.91 -11.18 1.20
N ARG A 812 -0.19 -12.28 1.46
CA ARG A 812 -0.55 -13.25 2.51
C ARG A 812 0.56 -13.55 3.50
N THR A 813 1.53 -12.65 3.65
CA THR A 813 2.69 -12.88 4.54
C THR A 813 3.09 -11.65 5.32
N LEU A 814 3.32 -11.85 6.62
CA LEU A 814 4.03 -10.90 7.49
C LEU A 814 5.35 -11.54 7.92
N ARG A 815 6.45 -10.83 7.70
CA ARG A 815 7.75 -11.16 8.29
C ARG A 815 7.92 -10.47 9.63
N LEU A 816 8.24 -11.26 10.65
CA LEU A 816 8.54 -10.81 12.00
C LEU A 816 10.04 -10.88 12.26
N ASP A 817 10.50 -9.94 13.07
CA ASP A 817 11.78 -10.10 13.77
C ASP A 817 11.60 -11.22 14.82
N PRO A 818 12.50 -12.22 14.91
CA PRO A 818 12.39 -13.30 15.89
C PRO A 818 12.21 -12.83 17.34
N GLN A 819 12.73 -11.64 17.70
CA GLN A 819 12.59 -11.07 19.04
C GLN A 819 11.15 -10.71 19.42
N MET A 820 10.25 -10.62 18.43
CA MET A 820 8.83 -10.32 18.65
C MET A 820 8.05 -11.51 19.23
N GLY A 821 8.61 -12.71 19.22
CA GLY A 821 7.92 -13.94 19.62
C GLY A 821 7.16 -14.61 18.46
N TRP A 822 6.19 -15.45 18.80
CA TRP A 822 5.46 -16.33 17.89
C TRP A 822 3.98 -15.97 17.83
N PRO A 823 3.28 -16.25 16.72
CA PRO A 823 1.83 -16.11 16.67
C PRO A 823 1.13 -17.01 17.70
N ASP A 824 0.17 -16.47 18.43
CA ASP A 824 -0.83 -17.23 19.17
C ASP A 824 -1.95 -17.62 18.20
N LEU A 825 -2.00 -18.90 17.81
CA LEU A 825 -2.85 -19.35 16.71
C LEU A 825 -4.35 -19.34 17.02
N LEU A 826 -4.74 -19.42 18.31
CA LEU A 826 -6.15 -19.37 18.70
C LEU A 826 -6.66 -17.95 18.91
N ARG A 827 -5.83 -17.07 19.47
CA ARG A 827 -6.22 -15.67 19.70
C ARG A 827 -6.09 -14.80 18.46
N SER A 828 -5.22 -15.20 17.52
CA SER A 828 -5.10 -14.52 16.23
C SER A 828 -6.28 -14.82 15.31
N GLN A 829 -6.55 -13.91 14.38
CA GLN A 829 -7.55 -14.06 13.32
C GLN A 829 -6.86 -13.89 11.97
N GLY A 830 -7.19 -14.75 11.00
CA GLY A 830 -6.59 -14.71 9.67
C GLY A 830 -5.14 -15.19 9.62
N VAL A 831 -4.67 -15.95 10.63
CA VAL A 831 -3.31 -16.52 10.70
C VAL A 831 -3.39 -18.04 10.51
N ALA A 832 -2.68 -18.54 9.49
CA ALA A 832 -2.68 -19.96 9.12
C ALA A 832 -1.50 -20.74 9.69
N GLY A 833 -0.39 -20.06 9.94
CA GLY A 833 0.81 -20.69 10.47
C GLY A 833 2.04 -19.82 10.35
N VAL A 834 3.20 -20.42 10.58
CA VAL A 834 4.48 -19.71 10.65
C VAL A 834 5.63 -20.63 10.28
N ARG A 835 6.57 -20.10 9.50
CA ARG A 835 7.83 -20.75 9.16
C ARG A 835 9.01 -19.89 9.61
N ASP A 836 9.91 -20.47 10.38
CA ASP A 836 11.16 -19.83 10.75
C ASP A 836 12.25 -20.17 9.72
N LEU A 837 12.90 -19.15 9.18
CA LEU A 837 14.00 -19.27 8.23
C LEU A 837 15.19 -18.41 8.71
N PRO A 838 16.43 -18.66 8.24
CA PRO A 838 17.58 -17.82 8.61
C PRO A 838 17.38 -16.32 8.35
N GLN A 839 16.56 -15.98 7.35
CA GLN A 839 16.25 -14.60 6.97
C GLN A 839 15.18 -13.93 7.85
N GLY A 840 14.42 -14.69 8.65
CA GLY A 840 13.35 -14.17 9.48
C GLY A 840 12.20 -15.16 9.71
N ARG A 841 11.22 -14.72 10.49
CA ARG A 841 10.01 -15.49 10.83
C ARG A 841 8.86 -15.08 9.92
N TYR A 842 8.36 -15.99 9.08
CA TYR A 842 7.33 -15.70 8.09
C TYR A 842 5.99 -16.26 8.55
N VAL A 843 5.04 -15.38 8.87
CA VAL A 843 3.68 -15.71 9.28
C VAL A 843 2.79 -15.75 8.03
N ALA A 844 2.15 -16.89 7.79
CA ALA A 844 1.20 -17.07 6.70
C ALA A 844 -0.18 -16.59 7.13
N LEU A 845 -0.81 -15.77 6.30
CA LEU A 845 -2.16 -15.25 6.50
C LEU A 845 -3.16 -15.99 5.60
N SER A 846 -4.37 -16.21 6.10
CA SER A 846 -5.49 -16.76 5.33
C SER A 846 -6.43 -15.70 4.76
N SER A 847 -6.20 -14.43 5.08
CA SER A 847 -7.08 -13.32 4.70
C SER A 847 -6.28 -12.05 4.37
N ASP A 848 -6.94 -11.09 3.72
CA ASP A 848 -6.41 -9.76 3.42
C ASP A 848 -6.45 -8.78 4.63
N HIS A 849 -7.07 -9.24 5.71
CA HIS A 849 -7.10 -8.64 7.04
C HIS A 849 -6.71 -9.67 8.09
N ALA A 850 -5.99 -9.24 9.12
CA ALA A 850 -5.58 -10.12 10.21
C ALA A 850 -5.51 -9.38 11.54
N LEU A 851 -5.81 -10.11 12.61
CA LEU A 851 -5.43 -9.74 13.97
C LEU A 851 -4.32 -10.70 14.40
N LEU A 852 -3.11 -10.19 14.57
CA LEU A 852 -1.95 -10.97 14.99
C LEU A 852 -1.69 -10.73 16.48
N VAL A 853 -1.90 -11.78 17.25
CA VAL A 853 -1.58 -11.87 18.68
C VAL A 853 -0.26 -12.62 18.82
N LEU A 854 0.63 -12.12 19.66
CA LEU A 854 1.96 -12.71 19.85
C LEU A 854 2.11 -13.31 21.24
N ARG A 855 2.91 -14.38 21.33
CA ARG A 855 3.29 -15.11 22.55
C ARG A 855 4.79 -15.42 22.56
N PRO A 856 5.43 -15.65 23.72
CA PRO A 856 6.88 -15.88 23.80
C PRO A 856 7.34 -17.17 23.10
N ASP A 857 6.54 -18.24 23.20
CA ASP A 857 6.87 -19.58 22.72
C ASP A 857 5.99 -20.00 21.55
N ARG A 858 6.52 -20.87 20.69
CA ARG A 858 5.80 -21.41 19.54
C ARG A 858 4.59 -22.22 19.99
N ASP A 859 3.45 -22.00 19.33
CA ASP A 859 2.24 -22.79 19.53
C ASP A 859 2.42 -24.22 19.00
N ASP A 860 1.93 -25.23 19.75
CA ASP A 860 2.07 -26.65 19.43
C ASP A 860 0.90 -27.21 18.60
N ARG A 861 -0.13 -26.39 18.39
CA ARG A 861 -1.29 -26.73 17.56
C ARG A 861 -0.91 -26.91 16.09
N PRO A 862 -1.76 -27.62 15.31
CA PRO A 862 -1.56 -27.77 13.87
C PRO A 862 -1.47 -26.41 13.19
N ALA A 863 -0.36 -26.14 12.51
CA ALA A 863 -0.11 -24.86 11.83
C ALA A 863 0.48 -25.10 10.45
N LEU A 864 0.09 -24.31 9.47
CA LEU A 864 0.71 -24.35 8.13
C LEU A 864 2.21 -24.00 8.25
N GLU A 865 3.08 -24.92 7.80
CA GLU A 865 4.52 -24.67 7.71
C GLU A 865 4.90 -24.26 6.29
N GLU A 866 4.42 -25.00 5.28
CA GLU A 866 4.55 -24.59 3.89
C GLU A 866 3.48 -25.16 2.96
N ALA A 867 3.20 -24.47 1.85
CA ALA A 867 2.39 -24.97 0.73
C ALA A 867 2.87 -24.45 -0.62
N ASN A 868 2.68 -25.23 -1.68
CA ASN A 868 3.02 -24.84 -3.06
C ASN A 868 1.92 -24.06 -3.81
N LEU A 869 0.73 -23.92 -3.21
CA LEU A 869 -0.41 -23.18 -3.77
C LEU A 869 -0.83 -22.02 -2.86
N PRO A 870 -1.44 -20.96 -3.43
CA PRO A 870 -2.12 -19.92 -2.67
C PRO A 870 -3.18 -20.48 -1.71
N LEU A 871 -3.15 -19.97 -0.48
CA LEU A 871 -4.13 -20.30 0.57
C LEU A 871 -5.34 -19.38 0.41
N LEU A 872 -6.54 -19.97 0.41
CA LEU A 872 -7.79 -19.23 0.31
C LEU A 872 -8.49 -19.07 1.67
N ASP A 873 -8.44 -20.11 2.51
CA ASP A 873 -9.00 -20.08 3.87
C ASP A 873 -8.23 -21.01 4.81
N TRP A 874 -8.17 -20.64 6.08
CA TRP A 874 -7.66 -21.46 7.17
C TRP A 874 -8.36 -21.07 8.46
N THR A 875 -9.16 -21.97 9.01
CA THR A 875 -10.00 -21.72 10.17
C THR A 875 -9.90 -22.88 11.17
N TYR A 876 -9.48 -22.58 12.41
CA TYR A 876 -9.49 -23.54 13.50
C TYR A 876 -10.94 -23.84 13.91
N VAL A 877 -11.32 -25.12 13.86
CA VAL A 877 -12.58 -25.60 14.43
C VAL A 877 -12.40 -25.85 15.92
N ASP A 878 -11.27 -26.44 16.29
CA ASP A 878 -10.79 -26.59 17.66
C ASP A 878 -9.25 -26.70 17.68
N ALA A 879 -8.66 -27.12 18.81
CA ALA A 879 -7.21 -27.21 18.96
C ALA A 879 -6.53 -28.30 18.11
N LYS A 880 -7.29 -29.23 17.53
CA LYS A 880 -6.81 -30.40 16.77
C LYS A 880 -7.40 -30.48 15.36
N GLN A 881 -8.45 -29.72 15.08
CA GLN A 881 -9.14 -29.70 13.78
C GLN A 881 -9.09 -28.32 13.13
N VAL A 882 -8.73 -28.30 11.83
CA VAL A 882 -8.68 -27.10 10.99
C VAL A 882 -9.45 -27.35 9.69
N ASN A 883 -10.27 -26.38 9.28
CA ASN A 883 -10.78 -26.31 7.92
C ASN A 883 -9.86 -25.45 7.06
N PHE A 884 -9.61 -25.83 5.81
CA PHE A 884 -8.75 -25.09 4.92
C PHE A 884 -9.22 -25.17 3.45
N SER A 885 -8.78 -24.21 2.65
CA SER A 885 -8.94 -24.24 1.20
C SER A 885 -7.72 -23.67 0.47
N PHE A 886 -7.39 -24.26 -0.68
CA PHE A 886 -6.30 -23.87 -1.56
C PHE A 886 -6.78 -23.86 -3.01
N ALA A 887 -6.23 -22.98 -3.84
CA ALA A 887 -6.45 -23.03 -5.27
C ALA A 887 -5.21 -22.58 -6.06
N GLY A 888 -4.92 -23.31 -7.13
CA GLY A 888 -3.88 -22.95 -8.08
C GLY A 888 -3.90 -23.86 -9.30
N GLN A 889 -2.73 -24.09 -9.89
CA GLN A 889 -2.61 -24.71 -11.22
C GLN A 889 -1.84 -26.03 -11.24
N VAL A 890 -1.30 -26.44 -10.09
CA VAL A 890 -0.56 -27.69 -9.87
C VAL A 890 -1.16 -28.46 -8.71
N ASP A 891 -0.82 -29.74 -8.58
CA ASP A 891 -1.28 -30.56 -7.46
C ASP A 891 -0.77 -30.01 -6.13
N LEU A 892 -1.66 -29.99 -5.13
CA LEU A 892 -1.37 -29.45 -3.81
C LEU A 892 -0.36 -30.33 -3.06
N ALA A 893 0.73 -29.71 -2.64
CA ALA A 893 1.68 -30.23 -1.68
C ALA A 893 1.84 -29.21 -0.56
N PHE A 894 1.57 -29.65 0.67
CA PHE A 894 1.72 -28.81 1.85
C PHE A 894 2.20 -29.61 3.05
N SER A 895 2.75 -28.91 4.03
CA SER A 895 3.11 -29.49 5.32
C SER A 895 2.60 -28.64 6.45
N VAL A 896 2.27 -29.31 7.54
CA VAL A 896 1.83 -28.70 8.78
C VAL A 896 2.75 -29.13 9.91
N ARG A 897 3.00 -28.23 10.85
CA ARG A 897 3.64 -28.57 12.11
C ARG A 897 2.59 -28.92 13.13
N ALA A 898 2.77 -30.06 13.80
CA ALA A 898 1.89 -30.51 14.87
C ALA A 898 2.62 -31.50 15.79
N SER A 899 2.18 -31.59 17.04
CA SER A 899 2.71 -32.55 18.04
C SER A 899 2.11 -33.96 17.93
N SER A 900 1.02 -34.13 17.19
CA SER A 900 0.20 -35.35 17.09
C SER A 900 0.09 -35.83 15.63
N THR A 901 -0.55 -36.99 15.42
CA THR A 901 -0.65 -37.59 14.08
C THR A 901 -1.69 -36.89 13.24
N CYS A 902 -1.28 -36.33 12.11
CA CYS A 902 -2.18 -35.59 11.23
C CYS A 902 -2.69 -36.43 10.05
N ARG A 903 -3.98 -36.29 9.75
CA ARG A 903 -4.64 -36.78 8.54
C ARG A 903 -5.45 -35.67 7.89
N VAL A 904 -5.62 -35.73 6.58
CA VAL A 904 -6.43 -34.80 5.79
C VAL A 904 -7.64 -35.52 5.22
N GLU A 905 -8.79 -34.86 5.22
CA GLU A 905 -10.00 -35.28 4.54
C GLU A 905 -10.44 -34.20 3.55
N VAL A 906 -10.74 -34.59 2.31
CA VAL A 906 -11.29 -33.70 1.28
C VAL A 906 -12.35 -34.46 0.51
N ASP A 907 -13.58 -33.94 0.48
CA ASP A 907 -14.71 -34.54 -0.25
C ASP A 907 -14.90 -36.05 0.04
N GLY A 908 -14.72 -36.45 1.31
CA GLY A 908 -14.82 -37.84 1.79
C GLY A 908 -13.63 -38.74 1.46
N GLN A 909 -12.57 -38.21 0.83
CA GLN A 909 -11.30 -38.92 0.61
C GLN A 909 -10.31 -38.62 1.73
N HIS A 910 -9.62 -39.65 2.23
CA HIS A 910 -8.61 -39.52 3.27
C HIS A 910 -7.19 -39.56 2.70
N PHE A 911 -6.35 -38.63 3.15
CA PHE A 911 -4.93 -38.53 2.81
C PHE A 911 -4.11 -38.63 4.10
N ALA A 912 -3.25 -39.65 4.20
CA ALA A 912 -2.34 -39.82 5.32
C ALA A 912 -1.09 -38.93 5.16
N GLY A 913 -0.70 -38.25 6.24
CA GLY A 913 0.52 -37.44 6.24
C GLY A 913 1.78 -38.29 6.42
N LYS A 914 2.89 -37.84 5.84
CA LYS A 914 4.23 -38.41 6.11
C LYS A 914 4.92 -37.58 7.18
N ALA A 915 5.23 -38.19 8.32
CA ALA A 915 5.89 -37.53 9.44
C ALA A 915 7.41 -37.40 9.21
N SER A 916 7.97 -36.22 9.46
CA SER A 916 9.41 -35.99 9.55
C SER A 916 9.70 -34.74 10.39
N ALA A 917 10.54 -34.86 11.42
CA ALA A 917 10.98 -33.72 12.26
C ALA A 917 9.85 -32.81 12.79
N GLY A 918 8.73 -33.41 13.23
CA GLY A 918 7.55 -32.69 13.74
C GLY A 918 6.71 -32.02 12.66
N LEU A 919 6.95 -32.34 11.39
CA LEU A 919 6.13 -31.94 10.24
C LEU A 919 5.35 -33.14 9.69
N TRP A 920 4.14 -32.87 9.23
CA TRP A 920 3.30 -33.80 8.49
C TRP A 920 3.10 -33.28 7.08
N THR A 921 3.66 -33.98 6.10
CA THR A 921 3.59 -33.59 4.68
C THR A 921 2.50 -34.36 3.96
N PHE A 922 1.71 -33.64 3.17
CA PHE A 922 0.60 -34.15 2.37
C PHE A 922 0.82 -33.85 0.89
N GLN A 923 0.39 -34.78 0.04
CA GLN A 923 0.31 -34.61 -1.41
C GLN A 923 -1.09 -35.01 -1.85
N LEU A 924 -1.82 -34.06 -2.40
CA LEU A 924 -3.19 -34.24 -2.89
C LEU A 924 -3.17 -34.03 -4.41
N PRO A 925 -3.72 -34.96 -5.21
CA PRO A 925 -3.78 -34.84 -6.67
C PRO A 925 -4.92 -33.88 -7.08
N MET A 926 -4.93 -32.69 -6.49
CA MET A 926 -5.99 -31.69 -6.57
C MET A 926 -5.34 -30.31 -6.72
N LYS A 927 -5.78 -29.56 -7.73
CA LYS A 927 -5.37 -28.16 -7.95
C LYS A 927 -6.21 -27.16 -7.15
N GLN A 928 -7.38 -27.59 -6.72
CA GLN A 928 -8.30 -26.82 -5.91
C GLN A 928 -8.87 -27.73 -4.82
N VAL A 929 -8.82 -27.26 -3.58
CA VAL A 929 -9.42 -27.89 -2.40
C VAL A 929 -10.31 -26.83 -1.78
N SER A 930 -11.63 -27.05 -1.78
CA SER A 930 -12.60 -26.05 -1.28
C SER A 930 -13.06 -26.33 0.16
N HIS A 931 -13.08 -27.60 0.58
CA HIS A 931 -13.57 -28.02 1.89
C HIS A 931 -12.62 -29.05 2.53
N GLY A 932 -11.34 -28.68 2.65
CA GLY A 932 -10.35 -29.54 3.28
C GLY A 932 -10.46 -29.51 4.80
N GLN A 933 -10.30 -30.67 5.44
CA GLN A 933 -10.25 -30.80 6.89
C GLN A 933 -8.95 -31.49 7.30
N LEU A 934 -8.24 -30.87 8.24
CA LEU A 934 -7.04 -31.41 8.87
C LEU A 934 -7.40 -31.85 10.29
N PHE A 935 -7.05 -33.09 10.64
CA PHE A 935 -7.22 -33.64 11.98
C PHE A 935 -5.88 -34.11 12.52
N CYS A 936 -5.43 -33.58 13.66
CA CYS A 936 -4.20 -33.99 14.32
C CYS A 936 -4.51 -34.57 15.71
N ILE A 937 -4.52 -35.90 15.79
CA ILE A 937 -5.01 -36.66 16.95
C ILE A 937 -3.98 -37.62 17.53
#